data_AF-A0A495ECR3-F1
#
_entry.id   AF-A0A495ECR3-F1
#
_cell.length_a   1.000
_cell.length_b   1.000
_cell.length_c   1.000
_cell.angle_alpha   90.00
_cell.angle_beta   90.00
_cell.angle_gamma   90.00
#
_symmetry.space_group_name_H-M   'P 1'
#
loop_
_entity.id
_entity.type
_entity.pdbx_description
1 polymer ?
#
loop_
_entity_poly.entity_id
_entity_poly.type
_entity_poly.pdbx_seq_one_letter_code
_entity_poly.pdbx_strand_id
1 'polypeptide(L)'
;MSNKQPTCLWLFKLAMFFSFILCTVTLSAQNKTQKNKIAKANNSAQLRKTVSKLENQYAKKQQRIKTLAKQNGWKLKEELTDGTFTELLDLGDDGSPIYYTTFSDHVSVTSRANSLYEDGLLQLGITGKGMQVGVWDAGVARKTHTEFDSRVTIADAATEIGKHPTMVMGTLLASGKKTNAKGVAYEATGITSDWSRDKIEVAEAAANGLLLSNHSYGIKTDRVPDWYFGSYLRVTKDWDNIMYNAPYYLMVTAAGNAQKSGNNKQPISGAVGAGYDMLLGFATCKNGITVAAAEAKIKSNGDLTKASVASYSSFGPIDDGRVKPDIAGSGTNVFAAYSTNDTSYNSSTGTSMATPGITGSMLLLQQYHEKLYGSFMKAATLKGLVLHTADDVNEAGPDYQMGWGIMNTKRAAEVLANKEFKSLIKEESLSQGETYSITVTIPEGEELKGEELIASVSWTDPASSFINRDIVNNSQAALVNDLDIRISQNSGVYYPWKLSAANATQAAKKGDNKVDTFERINIDNASGEYTITITHKGELTNASQNFSLIVSGVAVTECSVIAPSNLKIEANEDKASLHWDAIPDGLYEIQYKEVKESSWNTKYTNENIFELSDLEIGASYEMRLRTFCNENIASDYSLVYSFTFNEETTVLDEILETNSVHDLHISIYPNPSTDIIQLHGDKEIDSHFQIISTAGLEVEHGNVPEEGIPVSNLSSGMYILVIDTSKGMSTTKFYKD
;
A
#
# COMPACT_ATOMS: atom_id res chain seq x y z
N MET A 1 68.01 17.98 -69.20
CA MET A 1 68.76 16.91 -69.89
C MET A 1 68.12 15.57 -69.53
N SER A 2 67.67 14.83 -70.55
CA SER A 2 67.35 13.37 -70.65
C SER A 2 66.37 12.76 -69.63
N ASN A 3 65.30 12.01 -69.94
CA ASN A 3 64.59 11.62 -71.17
C ASN A 3 63.38 10.76 -70.74
N LYS A 4 62.24 10.83 -71.47
CA LYS A 4 61.28 9.75 -71.88
C LYS A 4 60.66 8.83 -70.78
N GLN A 5 59.42 8.34 -70.81
CA GLN A 5 58.24 8.26 -71.70
C GLN A 5 57.10 7.56 -70.87
N PRO A 6 55.87 7.26 -71.38
CA PRO A 6 54.63 7.57 -70.64
C PRO A 6 53.64 6.39 -70.38
N THR A 7 52.48 6.77 -69.82
CA THR A 7 51.11 6.18 -69.89
C THR A 7 50.76 4.82 -69.28
N CYS A 8 49.81 4.82 -68.33
CA CYS A 8 48.58 4.01 -68.24
C CYS A 8 47.94 4.28 -66.85
N LEU A 9 46.63 4.41 -66.60
CA LEU A 9 45.42 4.67 -67.37
C LEU A 9 44.33 4.93 -66.28
N TRP A 10 43.47 5.93 -66.47
CA TRP A 10 42.07 6.01 -65.96
C TRP A 10 41.78 6.09 -64.44
N LEU A 11 40.74 6.78 -63.94
CA LEU A 11 39.94 7.94 -64.34
C LEU A 11 38.89 8.15 -63.20
N PHE A 12 38.50 9.41 -63.03
CA PHE A 12 37.25 9.92 -62.43
C PHE A 12 37.02 10.00 -60.91
N LYS A 13 37.19 11.25 -60.45
CA LYS A 13 36.44 11.95 -59.39
C LYS A 13 34.95 12.10 -59.75
N LEU A 14 34.05 12.24 -58.77
CA LEU A 14 33.46 13.52 -58.28
C LEU A 14 32.12 13.26 -57.53
N ALA A 15 31.64 14.29 -56.85
CA ALA A 15 30.79 14.31 -55.67
C ALA A 15 29.25 14.43 -55.89
N MET A 16 28.55 14.46 -54.74
CA MET A 16 27.23 15.05 -54.39
C MET A 16 25.96 14.18 -54.23
N PHE A 17 25.42 14.24 -52.99
CA PHE A 17 24.01 14.30 -52.51
C PHE A 17 22.83 13.95 -53.45
N PHE A 18 21.96 13.00 -53.09
CA PHE A 18 20.67 13.15 -52.35
C PHE A 18 19.87 11.81 -52.30
N SER A 19 18.92 11.72 -51.35
CA SER A 19 18.08 10.60 -50.85
C SER A 19 17.26 9.75 -51.86
N PHE A 20 17.06 8.42 -51.60
CA PHE A 20 15.80 7.73 -51.17
C PHE A 20 15.78 6.18 -51.45
N ILE A 21 15.07 5.43 -50.60
CA ILE A 21 14.46 4.06 -50.75
C ILE A 21 15.18 2.81 -50.16
N LEU A 22 14.67 2.41 -48.99
CA LEU A 22 14.21 1.07 -48.54
C LEU A 22 14.62 -0.20 -49.34
N CYS A 23 15.31 -1.13 -48.66
CA CYS A 23 14.94 -2.55 -48.71
C CYS A 23 15.42 -3.28 -47.45
N THR A 24 14.51 -3.48 -46.50
CA THR A 24 14.68 -4.39 -45.36
C THR A 24 14.61 -5.82 -45.85
N VAL A 25 15.69 -6.59 -45.71
CA VAL A 25 15.63 -8.06 -45.80
C VAL A 25 15.58 -8.59 -44.38
N THR A 26 14.38 -8.95 -43.92
CA THR A 26 14.18 -9.61 -42.64
C THR A 26 14.66 -11.06 -42.72
N LEU A 27 15.71 -11.40 -41.97
CA LEU A 27 16.11 -12.79 -41.77
C LEU A 27 15.31 -13.37 -40.60
N SER A 28 14.26 -14.14 -40.93
CA SER A 28 13.51 -14.94 -39.96
C SER A 28 14.34 -16.14 -39.49
N ALA A 29 14.36 -16.40 -38.17
CA ALA A 29 15.18 -17.42 -37.49
C ALA A 29 14.86 -18.91 -37.77
N GLN A 30 13.96 -19.22 -38.72
CA GLN A 30 13.68 -20.60 -39.12
C GLN A 30 13.66 -20.70 -40.65
N ASN A 31 14.58 -21.50 -41.19
CA ASN A 31 14.76 -21.59 -42.64
C ASN A 31 13.62 -22.41 -43.30
N LYS A 32 13.39 -22.18 -44.60
CA LYS A 32 12.30 -22.80 -45.38
C LYS A 32 12.33 -24.33 -45.34
N THR A 33 13.51 -24.92 -45.23
CA THR A 33 13.74 -26.36 -45.15
C THR A 33 13.29 -26.93 -43.80
N GLN A 34 13.56 -26.24 -42.69
CA GLN A 34 13.11 -26.60 -41.34
C GLN A 34 11.59 -26.47 -41.19
N LYS A 35 11.00 -25.39 -41.73
CA LYS A 35 9.53 -25.22 -41.82
C LYS A 35 8.88 -26.35 -42.60
N ASN A 36 9.46 -26.72 -43.74
CA ASN A 36 8.94 -27.82 -44.56
C ASN A 36 9.11 -29.19 -43.89
N LYS A 37 10.15 -29.40 -43.08
CA LYS A 37 10.36 -30.65 -42.32
C LYS A 37 9.34 -30.80 -41.19
N ILE A 38 9.03 -29.70 -40.48
CA ILE A 38 7.97 -29.63 -39.46
C ILE A 38 6.58 -29.77 -40.09
N ALA A 39 6.31 -29.07 -41.20
CA ALA A 39 5.04 -29.15 -41.91
C ALA A 39 4.76 -30.54 -42.52
N LYS A 40 5.80 -31.28 -42.92
CA LYS A 40 5.70 -32.68 -43.37
C LYS A 40 5.46 -33.68 -42.22
N ALA A 41 5.88 -33.36 -41.00
CA ALA A 41 5.63 -34.17 -39.81
C ALA A 41 4.23 -33.92 -39.21
N ASN A 42 3.65 -32.76 -39.50
CA ASN A 42 2.28 -32.44 -39.10
C ASN A 42 1.27 -33.07 -40.07
N ASN A 43 0.12 -33.52 -39.55
CA ASN A 43 -1.01 -33.94 -40.38
C ASN A 43 -1.69 -32.71 -41.00
N SER A 44 -0.99 -32.06 -41.94
CA SER A 44 -1.38 -30.78 -42.55
C SER A 44 -2.70 -30.84 -43.32
N ALA A 45 -3.12 -32.03 -43.76
CA ALA A 45 -4.45 -32.24 -44.35
C ALA A 45 -5.55 -32.21 -43.28
N GLN A 46 -5.35 -32.92 -42.16
CA GLN A 46 -6.29 -32.91 -41.04
C GLN A 46 -6.32 -31.55 -40.33
N LEU A 47 -5.18 -30.86 -40.20
CA LEU A 47 -5.13 -29.51 -39.65
C LEU A 47 -5.86 -28.52 -40.56
N ARG A 48 -5.69 -28.58 -41.88
CA ARG A 48 -6.47 -27.74 -42.82
C ARG A 48 -7.97 -28.06 -42.78
N LYS A 49 -8.34 -29.33 -42.66
CA LYS A 49 -9.75 -29.74 -42.47
C LYS A 49 -10.31 -29.25 -41.14
N THR A 50 -9.50 -29.25 -40.08
CA THR A 50 -9.86 -28.74 -38.76
C THR A 50 -10.00 -27.23 -38.77
N VAL A 51 -9.06 -26.51 -39.38
CA VAL A 51 -9.14 -25.05 -39.57
C VAL A 51 -10.39 -24.69 -40.35
N SER A 52 -10.64 -25.32 -41.50
CA SER A 52 -11.86 -25.07 -42.28
C SER A 52 -13.15 -25.38 -41.52
N LYS A 53 -13.15 -26.44 -40.69
CA LYS A 53 -14.27 -26.75 -39.79
C LYS A 53 -14.45 -25.67 -38.72
N LEU A 54 -13.37 -25.22 -38.09
CA LEU A 54 -13.38 -24.18 -37.06
C LEU A 54 -13.77 -22.82 -37.63
N GLU A 55 -13.32 -22.47 -38.82
CA GLU A 55 -13.71 -21.24 -39.53
C GLU A 55 -15.20 -21.22 -39.85
N ASN A 56 -15.75 -22.35 -40.33
CA ASN A 56 -17.18 -22.47 -40.61
C ASN A 56 -18.02 -22.45 -39.31
N GLN A 57 -17.54 -23.14 -38.26
CA GLN A 57 -18.16 -23.08 -36.93
C GLN A 57 -18.13 -21.67 -36.36
N TYR A 58 -17.00 -20.98 -36.47
CA TYR A 58 -16.84 -19.59 -36.04
C TYR A 58 -17.78 -18.66 -36.80
N ALA A 59 -17.84 -18.75 -38.14
CA ALA A 59 -18.73 -17.91 -38.95
C ALA A 59 -20.21 -18.11 -38.57
N LYS A 60 -20.65 -19.37 -38.42
CA LYS A 60 -22.02 -19.70 -37.99
C LYS A 60 -22.30 -19.21 -36.56
N LYS A 61 -21.34 -19.37 -35.67
CA LYS A 61 -21.43 -18.92 -34.27
C LYS A 61 -21.52 -17.40 -34.18
N GLN A 62 -20.69 -16.67 -34.91
CA GLN A 62 -20.71 -15.21 -34.98
C GLN A 62 -22.02 -14.68 -35.57
N GLN A 63 -22.58 -15.34 -36.58
CA GLN A 63 -23.89 -14.96 -37.11
C GLN A 63 -25.01 -15.21 -36.08
N ARG A 64 -24.97 -16.35 -35.38
CA ARG A 64 -25.92 -16.68 -34.31
C ARG A 64 -25.83 -15.70 -33.14
N ILE A 65 -24.62 -15.35 -32.68
CA ILE A 65 -24.38 -14.34 -31.64
C ILE A 65 -24.98 -13.00 -32.06
N LYS A 66 -24.70 -12.51 -33.28
CA LYS A 66 -25.25 -11.23 -33.77
C LYS A 66 -26.78 -11.23 -33.84
N THR A 67 -27.39 -12.34 -34.27
CA THR A 67 -28.85 -12.46 -34.34
C THR A 67 -29.48 -12.46 -32.95
N LEU A 68 -28.97 -13.29 -32.02
CA LEU A 68 -29.49 -13.37 -30.66
C LEU A 68 -29.23 -12.09 -29.86
N ALA A 69 -28.09 -11.45 -30.09
CA ALA A 69 -27.79 -10.18 -29.45
C ALA A 69 -28.77 -9.09 -29.89
N LYS A 70 -29.12 -9.03 -31.19
CA LYS A 70 -30.15 -8.12 -31.69
C LYS A 70 -31.55 -8.45 -31.16
N GLN A 71 -31.90 -9.73 -31.03
CA GLN A 71 -33.21 -10.16 -30.56
C GLN A 71 -33.42 -9.92 -29.06
N ASN A 72 -32.38 -10.12 -28.25
CA ASN A 72 -32.46 -10.02 -26.79
C ASN A 72 -31.89 -8.69 -26.23
N GLY A 73 -31.51 -7.76 -27.11
CA GLY A 73 -30.96 -6.45 -26.70
C GLY A 73 -29.57 -6.50 -26.07
N TRP A 74 -28.80 -7.57 -26.31
CA TRP A 74 -27.45 -7.71 -25.78
C TRP A 74 -26.45 -6.83 -26.53
N LYS A 75 -25.61 -6.10 -25.78
CA LYS A 75 -24.51 -5.33 -26.37
C LYS A 75 -23.42 -6.29 -26.83
N LEU A 76 -22.91 -6.12 -28.06
CA LEU A 76 -21.83 -6.97 -28.58
C LEU A 76 -20.47 -6.58 -28.00
N LYS A 77 -20.29 -5.29 -27.74
CA LYS A 77 -19.12 -4.67 -27.10
C LYS A 77 -19.62 -3.56 -26.22
N GLU A 78 -19.03 -3.39 -25.05
CA GLU A 78 -19.34 -2.32 -24.12
C GLU A 78 -18.09 -1.96 -23.32
N GLU A 79 -17.76 -0.67 -23.30
CA GLU A 79 -16.81 -0.10 -22.36
C GLU A 79 -17.63 0.36 -21.14
N LEU A 80 -17.31 -0.22 -19.99
CA LEU A 80 -17.97 0.07 -18.73
C LEU A 80 -17.44 1.37 -18.14
N THR A 81 -18.20 1.96 -17.21
CA THR A 81 -17.88 3.25 -16.58
C THR A 81 -16.57 3.25 -15.80
N ASP A 82 -16.03 2.07 -15.47
CA ASP A 82 -14.73 1.86 -14.82
C ASP A 82 -13.57 1.64 -15.81
N GLY A 83 -13.81 1.85 -17.12
CA GLY A 83 -12.82 1.66 -18.19
C GLY A 83 -12.60 0.19 -18.58
N THR A 84 -13.32 -0.77 -17.98
CA THR A 84 -13.23 -2.17 -18.36
C THR A 84 -14.02 -2.45 -19.64
N PHE A 85 -13.41 -3.19 -20.56
CA PHE A 85 -14.01 -3.56 -21.83
C PHE A 85 -14.62 -4.96 -21.77
N THR A 86 -15.90 -5.10 -22.14
CA THR A 86 -16.62 -6.36 -22.27
C THR A 86 -17.01 -6.65 -23.72
N GLU A 87 -16.89 -7.90 -24.17
CA GLU A 87 -17.27 -8.34 -25.51
C GLU A 87 -17.99 -9.70 -25.47
N LEU A 88 -19.14 -9.79 -26.15
CA LEU A 88 -19.90 -11.03 -26.31
C LEU A 88 -19.24 -11.91 -27.37
N LEU A 89 -18.44 -12.89 -26.94
CA LEU A 89 -17.66 -13.74 -27.84
C LEU A 89 -18.22 -15.16 -27.98
N ASP A 90 -19.07 -15.61 -27.07
CA ASP A 90 -19.63 -16.96 -27.12
C ASP A 90 -21.08 -17.07 -26.64
N LEU A 91 -21.65 -18.26 -26.82
CA LEU A 91 -22.93 -18.67 -26.24
C LEU A 91 -22.72 -19.98 -25.48
N GLY A 92 -23.29 -20.09 -24.28
CA GLY A 92 -23.38 -21.34 -23.55
C GLY A 92 -24.23 -22.37 -24.32
N ASP A 93 -24.08 -23.65 -23.98
CA ASP A 93 -24.86 -24.72 -24.59
C ASP A 93 -26.38 -24.57 -24.35
N ASP A 94 -26.75 -23.83 -23.29
CA ASP A 94 -28.10 -23.43 -22.92
C ASP A 94 -28.60 -22.17 -23.65
N GLY A 95 -27.76 -21.53 -24.47
CA GLY A 95 -28.06 -20.30 -25.19
C GLY A 95 -27.76 -19.02 -24.42
N SER A 96 -27.20 -19.11 -23.20
CA SER A 96 -26.80 -17.96 -22.39
C SER A 96 -25.66 -17.16 -23.07
N PRO A 97 -25.66 -15.82 -23.00
CA PRO A 97 -24.57 -15.02 -23.57
C PRO A 97 -23.30 -15.15 -22.73
N ILE A 98 -22.16 -15.44 -23.37
CA ILE A 98 -20.86 -15.52 -22.70
C ILE A 98 -20.02 -14.30 -23.08
N TYR A 99 -20.02 -13.35 -22.15
CA TYR A 99 -19.19 -12.15 -22.22
C TYR A 99 -17.78 -12.44 -21.73
N TYR A 100 -16.81 -11.90 -22.44
CA TYR A 100 -15.41 -11.85 -22.05
C TYR A 100 -15.14 -10.43 -21.60
N THR A 101 -14.43 -10.25 -20.49
CA THR A 101 -14.04 -8.94 -19.97
C THR A 101 -12.53 -8.81 -19.89
N THR A 102 -12.04 -7.58 -19.94
CA THR A 102 -10.65 -7.24 -19.60
C THR A 102 -10.51 -7.16 -18.08
N PHE A 103 -9.51 -7.86 -17.53
CA PHE A 103 -9.17 -7.77 -16.11
C PHE A 103 -8.11 -6.67 -15.92
N SER A 104 -8.46 -5.60 -15.20
CA SER A 104 -7.55 -4.53 -14.77
C SER A 104 -7.06 -4.79 -13.33
N ASP A 105 -5.76 -4.61 -13.10
CA ASP A 105 -5.03 -4.42 -11.84
C ASP A 105 -5.41 -5.26 -10.61
N HIS A 106 -4.95 -6.51 -10.53
CA HIS A 106 -5.25 -7.36 -9.38
C HIS A 106 -4.44 -7.06 -8.10
N VAL A 107 -3.21 -6.55 -8.18
CA VAL A 107 -2.29 -6.59 -7.02
C VAL A 107 -2.50 -5.42 -6.05
N SER A 108 -2.53 -4.18 -6.56
CA SER A 108 -2.80 -2.98 -5.77
C SER A 108 -4.25 -2.96 -5.28
N VAL A 109 -5.20 -3.40 -6.09
CA VAL A 109 -6.62 -3.48 -5.71
C VAL A 109 -6.86 -4.53 -4.63
N THR A 110 -6.27 -5.74 -4.74
CA THR A 110 -6.46 -6.80 -3.72
C THR A 110 -5.93 -6.37 -2.35
N SER A 111 -4.77 -5.72 -2.33
CA SER A 111 -4.17 -5.21 -1.09
C SER A 111 -4.76 -3.86 -0.65
N ARG A 112 -5.59 -3.22 -1.49
CA ARG A 112 -6.14 -1.86 -1.33
C ARG A 112 -5.08 -0.76 -1.29
N ALA A 113 -3.87 -1.03 -1.77
CA ALA A 113 -2.81 -0.03 -1.89
C ALA A 113 -3.21 1.13 -2.81
N ASN A 114 -4.03 0.87 -3.84
CA ASN A 114 -4.56 1.91 -4.70
C ASN A 114 -5.44 2.94 -3.97
N SER A 115 -5.92 2.62 -2.76
CA SER A 115 -6.69 3.58 -1.95
C SER A 115 -5.85 4.78 -1.50
N LEU A 116 -4.53 4.61 -1.44
CA LEU A 116 -3.57 5.62 -0.98
C LEU A 116 -3.15 6.58 -2.11
N TYR A 117 -3.47 6.29 -3.36
CA TYR A 117 -3.12 7.14 -4.51
C TYR A 117 -3.94 8.44 -4.51
N GLU A 118 -3.54 9.40 -5.34
CA GLU A 118 -4.24 10.69 -5.52
C GLU A 118 -5.70 10.48 -5.96
N ASP A 119 -5.94 9.53 -6.87
CA ASP A 119 -7.24 9.12 -7.38
C ASP A 119 -7.85 7.94 -6.61
N GLY A 120 -7.23 7.56 -5.49
CA GLY A 120 -7.67 6.49 -4.62
C GLY A 120 -8.80 6.87 -3.68
N LEU A 121 -9.36 5.90 -2.96
CA LEU A 121 -10.44 6.12 -1.99
C LEU A 121 -10.10 7.14 -0.88
N LEU A 122 -8.83 7.23 -0.50
CA LEU A 122 -8.36 8.15 0.54
C LEU A 122 -7.68 9.40 -0.04
N GLN A 123 -7.44 9.45 -1.35
CA GLN A 123 -6.85 10.60 -2.06
C GLN A 123 -5.57 11.16 -1.40
N LEU A 124 -4.65 10.26 -0.99
CA LEU A 124 -3.51 10.65 -0.15
C LEU A 124 -2.26 11.05 -0.95
N GLY A 125 -2.24 10.77 -2.26
CA GLY A 125 -1.08 11.06 -3.13
C GLY A 125 0.16 10.24 -2.80
N ILE A 126 -0.01 9.05 -2.22
CA ILE A 126 1.08 8.18 -1.74
C ILE A 126 1.41 7.14 -2.81
N THR A 127 2.58 7.25 -3.43
CA THR A 127 2.95 6.56 -4.69
C THR A 127 4.27 5.77 -4.63
N GLY A 128 4.98 5.89 -3.51
CA GLY A 128 6.34 5.41 -3.31
C GLY A 128 7.43 6.42 -3.63
N LYS A 129 7.09 7.66 -4.04
CA LYS A 129 8.09 8.71 -4.31
C LYS A 129 9.00 8.90 -3.08
N GLY A 130 10.31 8.96 -3.32
CA GLY A 130 11.33 9.09 -2.26
C GLY A 130 11.66 7.80 -1.51
N MET A 131 10.91 6.72 -1.75
CA MET A 131 11.12 5.43 -1.10
C MET A 131 12.06 4.53 -1.91
N GLN A 132 12.78 3.65 -1.22
CA GLN A 132 13.63 2.62 -1.82
C GLN A 132 13.25 1.22 -1.31
N VAL A 133 13.25 0.23 -2.20
CA VAL A 133 13.02 -1.19 -1.89
C VAL A 133 14.10 -2.08 -2.49
N GLY A 134 14.47 -3.15 -1.80
CA GLY A 134 15.41 -4.14 -2.31
C GLY A 134 14.75 -5.42 -2.82
N VAL A 135 15.26 -5.98 -3.91
CA VAL A 135 14.79 -7.26 -4.49
C VAL A 135 15.98 -8.19 -4.69
N TRP A 136 15.98 -9.32 -3.99
CA TRP A 136 16.92 -10.42 -4.20
C TRP A 136 16.20 -11.57 -4.91
N ASP A 137 16.80 -12.11 -5.97
CA ASP A 137 16.18 -13.19 -6.77
C ASP A 137 17.21 -14.06 -7.53
N ALA A 138 16.77 -14.89 -8.47
CA ALA A 138 17.57 -15.80 -9.29
C ALA A 138 18.49 -15.11 -10.32
N GLY A 139 18.84 -13.85 -10.08
CA GLY A 139 19.50 -12.92 -10.99
C GLY A 139 18.97 -11.51 -10.78
N VAL A 140 19.29 -10.60 -11.68
CA VAL A 140 18.91 -9.19 -11.57
C VAL A 140 17.78 -8.81 -12.51
N ALA A 141 16.99 -7.81 -12.12
CA ALA A 141 15.97 -7.24 -12.99
C ALA A 141 16.61 -6.57 -14.23
N ARG A 142 15.90 -6.58 -15.35
CA ARG A 142 16.28 -5.81 -16.55
C ARG A 142 16.11 -4.31 -16.27
N LYS A 143 17.11 -3.67 -15.65
CA LYS A 143 17.05 -2.24 -15.31
C LYS A 143 16.77 -1.31 -16.49
N THR A 144 17.06 -1.75 -17.72
CA THR A 144 16.80 -1.00 -18.96
C THR A 144 15.35 -1.07 -19.44
N HIS A 145 14.49 -1.85 -18.79
CA HIS A 145 13.08 -1.93 -19.15
C HIS A 145 12.42 -0.55 -19.01
N THR A 146 11.60 -0.17 -19.97
CA THR A 146 11.05 1.19 -20.05
C THR A 146 10.18 1.54 -18.85
N GLU A 147 9.53 0.57 -18.21
CA GLU A 147 8.78 0.78 -16.95
C GLU A 147 9.64 1.22 -15.76
N PHE A 148 10.96 1.03 -15.80
CA PHE A 148 11.86 1.37 -14.69
C PHE A 148 12.56 2.71 -14.87
N ASP A 149 12.56 3.26 -16.08
CA ASP A 149 13.27 4.50 -16.41
C ASP A 149 14.74 4.45 -15.97
N SER A 150 15.08 5.15 -14.88
CA SER A 150 16.40 5.11 -14.21
C SER A 150 16.32 4.69 -12.73
N ARG A 151 15.14 4.27 -12.24
CA ARG A 151 14.84 4.04 -10.83
C ARG A 151 15.35 2.69 -10.29
N VAL A 152 15.80 1.79 -11.17
CA VAL A 152 16.34 0.47 -10.77
C VAL A 152 17.85 0.42 -10.95
N THR A 153 18.56 0.06 -9.89
CA THR A 153 20.02 -0.16 -9.89
C THR A 153 20.35 -1.59 -9.51
N ILE A 154 21.46 -2.10 -10.04
CA ILE A 154 22.00 -3.41 -9.66
C ILE A 154 22.98 -3.16 -8.51
N ALA A 155 22.76 -3.79 -7.36
CA ALA A 155 23.55 -3.54 -6.15
C ALA A 155 24.78 -4.45 -6.00
N ASP A 156 24.87 -5.52 -6.79
CA ASP A 156 25.97 -6.48 -6.77
C ASP A 156 26.70 -6.55 -8.13
N ALA A 157 27.59 -7.54 -8.27
CA ALA A 157 28.32 -7.80 -9.52
C ALA A 157 27.56 -8.71 -10.49
N ALA A 158 26.29 -9.04 -10.21
CA ALA A 158 25.52 -9.96 -11.02
C ALA A 158 25.17 -9.33 -12.39
N THR A 159 25.28 -10.16 -13.43
CA THR A 159 25.03 -9.73 -14.82
C THR A 159 23.91 -10.55 -15.48
N GLU A 160 23.44 -11.61 -14.82
CA GLU A 160 22.38 -12.47 -15.34
C GLU A 160 21.02 -11.77 -15.19
N ILE A 161 20.52 -11.25 -16.30
CA ILE A 161 19.19 -10.63 -16.36
C ILE A 161 18.12 -11.72 -16.32
N GLY A 162 17.39 -11.78 -15.21
CA GLY A 162 16.35 -12.78 -14.98
C GLY A 162 14.97 -12.32 -15.42
N LYS A 163 14.18 -13.27 -15.97
CA LYS A 163 12.76 -13.06 -16.27
C LYS A 163 11.94 -12.80 -15.01
N HIS A 164 12.18 -13.64 -14.01
CA HIS A 164 11.49 -13.60 -12.73
C HIS A 164 11.78 -12.31 -11.94
N PRO A 165 13.04 -11.90 -11.67
CA PRO A 165 13.33 -10.63 -10.98
C PRO A 165 12.78 -9.41 -11.72
N THR A 166 12.76 -9.43 -13.06
CA THR A 166 12.15 -8.33 -13.84
C THR A 166 10.65 -8.23 -13.60
N MET A 167 9.93 -9.35 -13.50
CA MET A 167 8.50 -9.36 -13.17
C MET A 167 8.25 -8.93 -11.73
N VAL A 168 9.04 -9.41 -10.78
CA VAL A 168 8.94 -9.04 -9.36
C VAL A 168 9.16 -7.54 -9.18
N MET A 169 10.23 -6.99 -9.77
CA MET A 169 10.50 -5.55 -9.76
C MET A 169 9.41 -4.76 -10.50
N GLY A 170 8.88 -5.30 -11.61
CA GLY A 170 7.74 -4.76 -12.35
C GLY A 170 6.50 -4.58 -11.48
N THR A 171 6.08 -5.64 -10.79
CA THR A 171 4.92 -5.59 -9.88
C THR A 171 5.10 -4.59 -8.73
N LEU A 172 6.34 -4.35 -8.31
CA LEU A 172 6.66 -3.37 -7.28
C LEU A 172 6.58 -1.93 -7.80
N LEU A 173 7.31 -1.59 -8.86
CA LEU A 173 7.63 -0.18 -9.15
C LEU A 173 7.53 0.23 -10.63
N ALA A 174 6.96 -0.59 -11.51
CA ALA A 174 6.71 -0.16 -12.89
C ALA A 174 5.92 1.16 -12.94
N SER A 175 6.38 2.14 -13.74
CA SER A 175 5.77 3.48 -13.79
C SER A 175 4.33 3.48 -14.35
N GLY A 176 3.92 2.40 -15.00
CA GLY A 176 2.60 2.27 -15.60
C GLY A 176 2.55 2.82 -17.03
N LYS A 177 3.69 2.80 -17.75
CA LYS A 177 3.70 3.09 -19.21
C LYS A 177 2.72 2.21 -19.95
N LYS A 178 2.56 0.99 -19.46
CA LYS A 178 1.39 0.16 -19.72
C LYS A 178 0.55 0.12 -18.45
N THR A 179 -0.65 0.72 -18.50
CA THR A 179 -1.54 0.92 -17.34
C THR A 179 -1.73 -0.36 -16.51
N ASN A 180 -2.02 -1.48 -17.16
CA ASN A 180 -2.28 -2.75 -16.49
C ASN A 180 -1.02 -3.49 -15.98
N ALA A 181 0.16 -2.89 -16.12
CA ALA A 181 1.43 -3.37 -15.58
C ALA A 181 2.01 -2.41 -14.52
N LYS A 182 1.27 -1.35 -14.15
CA LYS A 182 1.70 -0.37 -13.15
C LYS A 182 2.02 -1.06 -11.84
N GLY A 183 3.18 -0.73 -11.27
CA GLY A 183 3.62 -1.25 -9.99
C GLY A 183 2.80 -0.67 -8.83
N VAL A 184 2.84 -1.33 -7.67
CA VAL A 184 2.17 -0.83 -6.46
C VAL A 184 2.80 0.48 -5.97
N ALA A 185 4.12 0.52 -5.80
CA ALA A 185 4.89 1.72 -5.45
C ALA A 185 5.57 2.28 -6.71
N TYR A 186 4.75 2.74 -7.66
CA TYR A 186 5.16 3.06 -9.02
C TYR A 186 6.13 4.25 -9.16
N GLU A 187 6.33 5.06 -8.13
CA GLU A 187 7.35 6.13 -8.09
C GLU A 187 8.57 5.79 -7.21
N ALA A 188 8.61 4.61 -6.59
CA ALA A 188 9.73 4.18 -5.77
C ALA A 188 10.99 3.87 -6.59
N THR A 189 12.14 3.85 -5.92
CA THR A 189 13.40 3.34 -6.45
C THR A 189 13.65 1.91 -5.98
N GLY A 190 14.42 1.15 -6.77
CA GLY A 190 14.71 -0.24 -6.51
C GLY A 190 16.19 -0.57 -6.60
N ILE A 191 16.68 -1.39 -5.67
CA ILE A 191 17.94 -2.12 -5.82
C ILE A 191 17.63 -3.58 -6.13
N THR A 192 18.38 -4.19 -7.05
CA THR A 192 18.26 -5.60 -7.41
C THR A 192 19.60 -6.31 -7.29
N SER A 193 19.58 -7.52 -6.74
CA SER A 193 20.74 -8.40 -6.60
C SER A 193 20.35 -9.85 -6.89
N ASP A 194 21.34 -10.68 -7.18
CA ASP A 194 21.15 -12.13 -7.16
C ASP A 194 21.15 -12.69 -5.73
N TRP A 195 20.62 -13.89 -5.55
CA TRP A 195 20.47 -14.51 -4.22
C TRP A 195 21.77 -15.07 -3.63
N SER A 196 22.92 -15.00 -4.31
CA SER A 196 24.10 -15.78 -3.95
C SER A 196 24.76 -15.30 -2.66
N ARG A 197 24.57 -14.01 -2.33
CA ARG A 197 25.08 -13.34 -1.13
C ARG A 197 23.99 -12.59 -0.36
N ASP A 198 22.74 -12.97 -0.55
CA ASP A 198 21.54 -12.31 -0.03
C ASP A 198 21.63 -11.83 1.43
N LYS A 199 22.02 -12.70 2.36
CA LYS A 199 22.14 -12.36 3.78
C LYS A 199 23.15 -11.26 4.07
N ILE A 200 24.28 -11.27 3.35
CA ILE A 200 25.35 -10.27 3.53
C ILE A 200 24.86 -8.94 2.98
N GLU A 201 24.37 -8.94 1.75
CA GLU A 201 23.95 -7.73 1.04
C GLU A 201 22.74 -7.08 1.70
N VAL A 202 21.79 -7.87 2.18
CA VAL A 202 20.65 -7.33 2.93
C VAL A 202 21.08 -6.76 4.27
N ALA A 203 21.97 -7.44 5.01
CA ALA A 203 22.47 -6.89 6.27
C ALA A 203 23.19 -5.54 6.04
N GLU A 204 23.98 -5.44 4.96
CA GLU A 204 24.64 -4.20 4.55
C GLU A 204 23.61 -3.13 4.12
N ALA A 205 22.60 -3.49 3.32
CA ALA A 205 21.57 -2.55 2.89
C ALA A 205 20.70 -2.04 4.06
N ALA A 206 20.29 -2.94 4.97
CA ALA A 206 19.54 -2.60 6.17
C ALA A 206 20.35 -1.70 7.12
N ALA A 207 21.65 -1.97 7.28
CA ALA A 207 22.56 -1.10 8.05
C ALA A 207 22.70 0.30 7.42
N ASN A 208 22.44 0.44 6.12
CA ASN A 208 22.41 1.71 5.39
C ASN A 208 20.98 2.30 5.24
N GLY A 209 20.02 1.81 6.02
CA GLY A 209 18.67 2.39 6.09
C GLY A 209 17.63 1.79 5.14
N LEU A 210 17.90 0.64 4.51
CA LEU A 210 16.87 -0.07 3.75
C LEU A 210 15.74 -0.55 4.68
N LEU A 211 14.51 -0.08 4.42
CA LEU A 211 13.34 -0.40 5.24
C LEU A 211 12.68 -1.74 4.86
N LEU A 212 12.62 -2.07 3.56
CA LEU A 212 11.96 -3.27 3.08
C LEU A 212 12.75 -3.99 1.98
N SER A 213 12.66 -5.31 2.00
CA SER A 213 13.09 -6.14 0.87
C SER A 213 12.11 -7.25 0.54
N ASN A 214 12.07 -7.60 -0.75
CA ASN A 214 11.28 -8.69 -1.30
C ASN A 214 12.16 -9.91 -1.62
N HIS A 215 11.75 -11.08 -1.15
CA HIS A 215 12.41 -12.37 -1.39
C HIS A 215 11.42 -13.38 -1.99
N SER A 216 11.31 -13.37 -3.32
CA SER A 216 10.37 -14.20 -4.09
C SER A 216 10.94 -15.56 -4.53
N TYR A 217 11.93 -16.08 -3.79
CA TYR A 217 12.63 -17.34 -4.00
C TYR A 217 12.65 -18.18 -2.71
N GLY A 218 13.17 -19.40 -2.78
CA GLY A 218 13.28 -20.27 -1.61
C GLY A 218 13.87 -21.64 -1.92
N ILE A 219 13.90 -22.50 -0.90
CA ILE A 219 14.43 -23.86 -1.03
C ILE A 219 13.47 -24.72 -1.86
N LYS A 220 14.01 -25.49 -2.79
CA LYS A 220 13.21 -26.38 -3.64
C LYS A 220 12.76 -27.62 -2.87
N THR A 221 11.44 -27.84 -2.78
CA THR A 221 10.82 -28.87 -1.94
C THR A 221 11.14 -30.31 -2.34
N ASP A 222 11.52 -30.59 -3.60
CA ASP A 222 11.89 -31.94 -4.07
C ASP A 222 13.38 -32.30 -3.81
N ARG A 223 14.14 -31.42 -3.14
CA ARG A 223 15.59 -31.57 -2.90
C ARG A 223 15.98 -31.58 -1.43
N VAL A 224 15.01 -31.66 -0.53
CA VAL A 224 15.24 -31.68 0.92
C VAL A 224 14.54 -32.88 1.56
N PRO A 225 15.06 -33.40 2.68
CA PRO A 225 14.37 -34.43 3.46
C PRO A 225 13.17 -33.84 4.23
N ASP A 226 12.24 -34.70 4.66
CA ASP A 226 10.99 -34.31 5.32
C ASP A 226 11.19 -33.38 6.53
N TRP A 227 12.26 -33.57 7.31
CA TRP A 227 12.49 -32.74 8.51
C TRP A 227 12.81 -31.27 8.22
N TYR A 228 13.02 -30.87 6.96
CA TYR A 228 13.22 -29.46 6.62
C TYR A 228 11.91 -28.65 6.61
N PHE A 229 10.79 -29.30 6.30
CA PHE A 229 9.48 -28.66 6.24
C PHE A 229 9.10 -28.15 7.63
N GLY A 230 8.55 -26.94 7.69
CA GLY A 230 8.11 -26.34 8.95
C GLY A 230 9.23 -26.00 9.94
N SER A 231 10.50 -26.28 9.63
CA SER A 231 11.55 -26.28 10.62
C SER A 231 12.27 -24.93 10.81
N TYR A 232 12.72 -24.69 12.04
CA TYR A 232 13.62 -23.59 12.39
C TYR A 232 15.07 -23.97 12.11
N LEU A 233 15.58 -23.56 10.94
CA LEU A 233 16.90 -23.93 10.44
C LEU A 233 17.94 -22.85 10.73
N ARG A 234 19.22 -23.16 10.46
CA ARG A 234 20.28 -22.14 10.59
C ARG A 234 20.03 -20.92 9.69
N VAL A 235 19.52 -21.12 8.48
CA VAL A 235 19.16 -20.00 7.59
C VAL A 235 18.06 -19.13 8.21
N THR A 236 17.07 -19.74 8.87
CA THR A 236 15.99 -19.04 9.58
C THR A 236 16.56 -18.19 10.72
N LYS A 237 17.45 -18.79 11.53
CA LYS A 237 18.15 -18.09 12.63
C LYS A 237 18.96 -16.90 12.14
N ASP A 238 19.73 -17.06 11.05
CA ASP A 238 20.56 -16.00 10.51
C ASP A 238 19.70 -14.78 10.08
N TRP A 239 18.54 -15.03 9.45
CA TRP A 239 17.61 -13.97 9.04
C TRP A 239 16.88 -13.30 10.21
N ASP A 240 16.42 -14.06 11.20
CA ASP A 240 15.87 -13.47 12.43
C ASP A 240 16.90 -12.58 13.12
N ASN A 241 18.18 -12.98 13.10
CA ASN A 241 19.26 -12.17 13.67
C ASN A 241 19.52 -10.88 12.87
N ILE A 242 19.43 -10.91 11.53
CA ILE A 242 19.53 -9.69 10.70
C ILE A 242 18.41 -8.71 11.08
N MET A 243 17.16 -9.17 11.09
CA MET A 243 16.01 -8.31 11.42
C MET A 243 16.05 -7.80 12.87
N TYR A 244 16.48 -8.62 13.83
CA TYR A 244 16.63 -8.20 15.22
C TYR A 244 17.66 -7.07 15.40
N ASN A 245 18.77 -7.12 14.64
CA ASN A 245 19.80 -6.08 14.69
C ASN A 245 19.50 -4.87 13.78
N ALA A 246 18.45 -4.92 12.96
CA ALA A 246 17.99 -3.86 12.08
C ALA A 246 16.50 -3.56 12.35
N PRO A 247 16.15 -2.85 13.44
CA PRO A 247 14.78 -2.76 13.96
C PRO A 247 13.77 -2.06 13.02
N TYR A 248 14.24 -1.34 11.99
CA TYR A 248 13.41 -0.73 10.96
C TYR A 248 13.27 -1.58 9.69
N TYR A 249 14.12 -2.59 9.52
CA TYR A 249 14.16 -3.43 8.33
C TYR A 249 13.20 -4.60 8.45
N LEU A 250 12.33 -4.75 7.45
CA LEU A 250 11.38 -5.86 7.34
C LEU A 250 11.59 -6.65 6.05
N MET A 251 11.88 -7.94 6.22
CA MET A 251 11.93 -8.90 5.13
C MET A 251 10.52 -9.40 4.77
N VAL A 252 10.17 -9.34 3.49
CA VAL A 252 8.92 -9.91 2.95
C VAL A 252 9.25 -11.06 2.00
N THR A 253 8.68 -12.23 2.23
CA THR A 253 9.05 -13.47 1.53
C THR A 253 7.84 -14.25 1.02
N ALA A 254 8.02 -15.00 -0.06
CA ALA A 254 6.98 -15.84 -0.64
C ALA A 254 6.79 -17.16 0.14
N ALA A 255 5.54 -17.56 0.41
CA ALA A 255 5.25 -18.84 1.08
C ALA A 255 5.68 -20.09 0.28
N GLY A 256 5.68 -19.99 -1.05
CA GLY A 256 6.02 -21.07 -1.97
C GLY A 256 4.81 -21.59 -2.75
N ASN A 257 5.08 -22.38 -3.80
CA ASN A 257 4.08 -22.84 -4.76
C ASN A 257 3.90 -24.37 -4.77
N ALA A 258 4.09 -25.03 -3.62
CA ALA A 258 4.26 -26.48 -3.54
C ALA A 258 3.08 -27.23 -2.92
N GLN A 259 1.93 -26.57 -2.73
CA GLN A 259 0.75 -27.12 -2.04
C GLN A 259 0.43 -28.57 -2.41
N LYS A 260 0.33 -28.86 -3.72
CA LYS A 260 -0.09 -30.18 -4.23
C LYS A 260 1.09 -31.06 -4.67
N SER A 261 2.31 -30.71 -4.28
CA SER A 261 3.51 -31.46 -4.70
C SER A 261 3.59 -32.85 -4.06
N GLY A 262 3.06 -33.01 -2.84
CA GLY A 262 3.21 -34.22 -2.05
C GLY A 262 4.68 -34.50 -1.68
N ASN A 263 5.54 -33.48 -1.67
CA ASN A 263 6.98 -33.65 -1.43
C ASN A 263 7.30 -33.92 0.05
N ASN A 264 6.58 -33.31 0.99
CA ASN A 264 6.62 -33.70 2.40
C ASN A 264 5.84 -35.00 2.60
N LYS A 265 6.53 -36.09 2.96
CA LYS A 265 5.91 -37.41 3.18
C LYS A 265 5.39 -37.60 4.60
N GLN A 266 5.76 -36.72 5.52
CA GLN A 266 5.41 -36.79 6.93
C GLN A 266 4.91 -35.44 7.45
N PRO A 267 3.89 -34.82 6.80
CA PRO A 267 3.40 -33.53 7.26
C PRO A 267 2.88 -33.63 8.68
N ILE A 268 3.16 -32.61 9.50
CA ILE A 268 2.68 -32.56 10.90
C ILE A 268 1.15 -32.60 11.02
N SER A 269 0.43 -32.20 9.96
CA SER A 269 -1.03 -32.27 9.89
C SER A 269 -1.52 -32.48 8.46
N GLY A 270 -2.65 -33.20 8.34
CA GLY A 270 -3.29 -33.49 7.07
C GLY A 270 -2.65 -34.65 6.31
N ALA A 271 -3.24 -35.02 5.19
CA ALA A 271 -2.70 -36.06 4.31
C ALA A 271 -1.56 -35.50 3.44
N VAL A 272 -0.65 -36.37 2.99
CA VAL A 272 0.36 -36.03 1.99
C VAL A 272 -0.31 -35.42 0.76
N GLY A 273 0.11 -34.23 0.36
CA GLY A 273 -0.46 -33.48 -0.77
C GLY A 273 -1.69 -32.63 -0.44
N ALA A 274 -2.12 -32.57 0.83
CA ALA A 274 -3.14 -31.63 1.29
C ALA A 274 -2.65 -30.18 1.36
N GLY A 275 -1.33 -29.96 1.33
CA GLY A 275 -0.69 -28.65 1.25
C GLY A 275 -0.21 -28.06 2.56
N TYR A 276 -0.53 -28.69 3.69
CA TYR A 276 -0.02 -28.31 5.00
C TYR A 276 1.43 -28.72 5.18
N ASP A 277 2.16 -27.93 5.98
CA ASP A 277 3.56 -28.14 6.34
C ASP A 277 4.48 -28.15 5.10
N MET A 278 4.42 -27.04 4.35
CA MET A 278 5.10 -26.90 3.06
C MET A 278 6.12 -25.76 3.01
N LEU A 279 6.26 -24.98 4.09
CA LEU A 279 7.18 -23.84 4.17
C LEU A 279 8.60 -24.30 4.53
N LEU A 280 9.60 -23.59 3.99
CA LEU A 280 11.01 -23.95 4.11
C LEU A 280 11.90 -22.73 4.33
N GLY A 281 13.02 -22.93 5.02
CA GLY A 281 14.10 -21.94 5.11
C GLY A 281 13.64 -20.62 5.72
N PHE A 282 13.95 -19.50 5.06
CA PHE A 282 13.59 -18.17 5.59
C PHE A 282 12.09 -17.85 5.53
N ALA A 283 11.26 -18.64 4.84
CA ALA A 283 9.81 -18.51 4.92
C ALA A 283 9.26 -18.89 6.32
N THR A 284 10.08 -19.55 7.16
CA THR A 284 9.75 -19.93 8.54
C THR A 284 10.28 -18.93 9.57
N CYS A 285 10.83 -17.77 9.17
CA CYS A 285 11.34 -16.75 10.10
C CYS A 285 10.24 -16.16 11.00
N LYS A 286 10.60 -15.82 12.24
CA LYS A 286 9.67 -15.19 13.19
C LYS A 286 9.42 -13.73 12.83
N ASN A 287 10.48 -13.03 12.46
CA ASN A 287 10.48 -11.56 12.42
C ASN A 287 10.00 -10.96 11.08
N GLY A 288 9.99 -11.75 10.00
CA GLY A 288 9.55 -11.31 8.67
C GLY A 288 8.07 -11.56 8.40
N ILE A 289 7.62 -11.13 7.22
CA ILE A 289 6.29 -11.44 6.65
C ILE A 289 6.45 -12.49 5.56
N THR A 290 5.72 -13.59 5.66
CA THR A 290 5.59 -14.64 4.64
C THR A 290 4.22 -14.52 3.97
N VAL A 291 4.22 -14.41 2.65
CA VAL A 291 3.05 -14.04 1.84
C VAL A 291 2.47 -15.25 1.10
N ALA A 292 1.20 -15.54 1.38
CA ALA A 292 0.38 -16.45 0.60
C ALA A 292 -0.14 -15.78 -0.68
N ALA A 293 -0.49 -16.60 -1.67
CA ALA A 293 -1.26 -16.13 -2.82
C ALA A 293 -2.74 -16.46 -2.61
N ALA A 294 -3.61 -15.49 -2.88
CA ALA A 294 -5.05 -15.64 -2.81
C ALA A 294 -5.74 -15.08 -4.06
N GLU A 295 -6.95 -15.56 -4.29
CA GLU A 295 -7.92 -15.00 -5.23
C GLU A 295 -8.97 -14.24 -4.43
N ALA A 296 -9.02 -12.92 -4.58
CA ALA A 296 -9.91 -12.05 -3.83
C ALA A 296 -10.76 -11.18 -4.76
N LYS A 297 -11.96 -10.82 -4.30
CA LYS A 297 -12.88 -9.88 -4.96
C LYS A 297 -13.14 -8.69 -4.06
N ILE A 298 -12.66 -7.55 -4.50
CA ILE A 298 -12.77 -6.27 -3.81
C ILE A 298 -13.81 -5.41 -4.53
N LYS A 299 -14.73 -4.79 -3.79
CA LYS A 299 -15.67 -3.80 -4.33
C LYS A 299 -14.96 -2.46 -4.58
N SER A 300 -15.59 -1.56 -5.32
CA SER A 300 -15.07 -0.21 -5.57
C SER A 300 -14.85 0.60 -4.29
N ASN A 301 -15.63 0.36 -3.22
CA ASN A 301 -15.46 0.99 -1.92
C ASN A 301 -14.35 0.36 -1.04
N GLY A 302 -13.64 -0.65 -1.55
CA GLY A 302 -12.54 -1.33 -0.84
C GLY A 302 -12.96 -2.58 -0.07
N ASP A 303 -14.25 -2.89 0.06
CA ASP A 303 -14.73 -4.02 0.85
C ASP A 303 -14.37 -5.37 0.22
N LEU A 304 -13.96 -6.33 1.06
CA LEU A 304 -13.78 -7.72 0.66
C LEU A 304 -15.14 -8.41 0.56
N THR A 305 -15.42 -9.06 -0.57
CA THR A 305 -16.67 -9.84 -0.74
C THR A 305 -16.45 -11.33 -0.81
N LYS A 306 -15.27 -11.73 -1.27
CA LYS A 306 -14.89 -13.12 -1.40
C LYS A 306 -13.37 -13.21 -1.44
N ALA A 307 -12.81 -14.16 -0.71
CA ALA A 307 -11.43 -14.57 -0.84
C ALA A 307 -11.34 -16.10 -0.77
N SER A 308 -10.34 -16.65 -1.44
CA SER A 308 -9.93 -18.03 -1.27
C SER A 308 -8.45 -18.14 -1.55
N VAL A 309 -7.75 -19.01 -0.83
CA VAL A 309 -6.34 -19.26 -1.09
C VAL A 309 -6.13 -19.82 -2.50
N ALA A 310 -5.07 -19.38 -3.18
CA ALA A 310 -4.75 -19.84 -4.52
C ALA A 310 -4.28 -21.30 -4.47
N SER A 311 -4.72 -22.11 -5.43
CA SER A 311 -4.54 -23.59 -5.41
C SER A 311 -3.11 -24.13 -5.54
N TYR A 312 -2.12 -23.23 -5.61
CA TYR A 312 -0.69 -23.53 -5.61
C TYR A 312 0.02 -23.05 -4.34
N SER A 313 -0.58 -22.13 -3.56
CA SER A 313 0.08 -21.49 -2.41
C SER A 313 0.39 -22.52 -1.33
N SER A 314 1.64 -22.61 -0.90
CA SER A 314 2.05 -23.46 0.21
C SER A 314 1.42 -22.98 1.53
N PHE A 315 1.03 -23.92 2.38
CA PHE A 315 0.45 -23.63 3.71
C PHE A 315 1.44 -23.98 4.81
N GLY A 316 1.30 -23.31 5.95
CA GLY A 316 1.83 -23.81 7.21
C GLY A 316 1.13 -25.11 7.63
N PRO A 317 1.20 -25.54 8.89
CA PRO A 317 1.87 -24.86 9.99
C PRO A 317 3.39 -24.88 9.85
N ILE A 318 4.05 -24.08 10.68
CA ILE A 318 5.43 -24.33 11.08
C ILE A 318 5.44 -25.44 12.14
N ASP A 319 6.51 -26.21 12.28
CA ASP A 319 6.58 -27.37 13.20
C ASP A 319 6.27 -27.00 14.65
N ASP A 320 6.69 -25.81 15.09
CA ASP A 320 6.40 -25.27 16.42
C ASP A 320 4.98 -24.69 16.54
N GLY A 321 4.21 -24.63 15.46
CA GLY A 321 2.82 -24.19 15.42
C GLY A 321 2.60 -22.71 15.19
N ARG A 322 3.65 -21.96 14.83
CA ARG A 322 3.50 -20.55 14.41
C ARG A 322 2.58 -20.39 13.21
N VAL A 323 1.81 -19.31 13.21
CA VAL A 323 0.97 -18.89 12.09
C VAL A 323 1.87 -18.47 10.93
N LYS A 324 1.94 -19.31 9.90
CA LYS A 324 2.51 -18.96 8.59
C LYS A 324 1.67 -19.59 7.46
N PRO A 325 1.57 -18.96 6.29
CA PRO A 325 1.99 -17.58 5.98
C PRO A 325 1.33 -16.55 6.91
N ASP A 326 1.89 -15.35 7.03
CA ASP A 326 1.33 -14.33 7.94
C ASP A 326 0.14 -13.62 7.30
N ILE A 327 0.20 -13.40 5.99
CA ILE A 327 -0.78 -12.60 5.23
C ILE A 327 -0.91 -13.11 3.79
N ALA A 328 -1.98 -12.74 3.11
CA ALA A 328 -2.23 -13.11 1.73
C ALA A 328 -2.44 -11.90 0.81
N GLY A 329 -2.00 -12.05 -0.45
CA GLY A 329 -2.16 -11.07 -1.52
C GLY A 329 -2.43 -11.73 -2.88
N SER A 330 -2.67 -10.94 -3.92
CA SER A 330 -2.95 -11.48 -5.25
C SER A 330 -1.70 -11.89 -5.99
N GLY A 331 -1.62 -13.17 -6.37
CA GLY A 331 -0.48 -13.75 -7.10
C GLY A 331 -0.85 -14.41 -8.42
N THR A 332 -2.12 -14.39 -8.83
CA THR A 332 -2.61 -15.14 -10.00
C THR A 332 -2.72 -14.24 -11.23
N ASN A 333 -2.11 -14.66 -12.35
CA ASN A 333 -2.15 -13.97 -13.64
C ASN A 333 -1.72 -12.48 -13.56
N VAL A 334 -0.70 -12.20 -12.75
CA VAL A 334 -0.15 -10.85 -12.59
C VAL A 334 0.62 -10.47 -13.84
N PHE A 335 0.16 -9.42 -14.51
CA PHE A 335 0.78 -8.86 -15.71
C PHE A 335 1.83 -7.83 -15.33
N ALA A 336 3.07 -8.02 -15.77
CA ALA A 336 4.20 -7.18 -15.35
C ALA A 336 5.27 -7.06 -16.45
N ALA A 337 6.23 -6.16 -16.24
CA ALA A 337 7.44 -6.03 -17.05
C ALA A 337 8.19 -7.37 -17.16
N TYR A 338 8.76 -7.65 -18.32
CA TYR A 338 9.42 -8.91 -18.62
C TYR A 338 10.79 -8.68 -19.25
N SER A 339 11.67 -9.69 -19.16
CA SER A 339 13.08 -9.49 -19.48
C SER A 339 13.48 -9.85 -20.91
N THR A 340 12.54 -10.08 -21.84
CA THR A 340 12.91 -10.43 -23.23
C THR A 340 13.50 -9.25 -23.99
N ASN A 341 12.95 -8.05 -23.78
CA ASN A 341 13.49 -6.78 -24.24
C ASN A 341 12.97 -5.65 -23.36
N ASP A 342 13.36 -4.41 -23.65
CA ASP A 342 13.07 -3.26 -22.79
C ASP A 342 11.59 -2.83 -22.81
N THR A 343 10.74 -3.41 -23.67
CA THR A 343 9.30 -3.11 -23.74
C THR A 343 8.43 -4.36 -23.63
N SER A 344 9.00 -5.48 -23.17
CA SER A 344 8.29 -6.76 -23.12
C SER A 344 7.51 -6.92 -21.83
N TYR A 345 6.31 -7.47 -21.90
CA TYR A 345 5.47 -7.76 -20.73
C TYR A 345 5.01 -9.22 -20.78
N ASN A 346 4.69 -9.78 -19.64
CA ASN A 346 4.12 -11.12 -19.55
C ASN A 346 3.23 -11.26 -18.31
N SER A 347 2.37 -12.28 -18.30
CA SER A 347 1.63 -12.68 -17.11
C SER A 347 2.31 -13.85 -16.43
N SER A 348 2.31 -13.85 -15.09
CA SER A 348 2.82 -14.96 -14.28
C SER A 348 1.91 -15.22 -13.09
N THR A 349 2.02 -16.41 -12.53
CA THR A 349 1.24 -16.87 -11.39
C THR A 349 2.19 -17.44 -10.34
N GLY A 350 2.03 -17.05 -9.08
CA GLY A 350 2.78 -17.59 -7.96
C GLY A 350 2.77 -16.67 -6.74
N THR A 351 3.13 -17.21 -5.57
CA THR A 351 3.42 -16.40 -4.37
C THR A 351 4.52 -15.38 -4.64
N SER A 352 5.43 -15.67 -5.58
CA SER A 352 6.45 -14.74 -6.09
C SER A 352 5.86 -13.46 -6.70
N MET A 353 4.60 -13.46 -7.13
CA MET A 353 3.90 -12.28 -7.67
C MET A 353 3.01 -11.61 -6.60
N ALA A 354 2.54 -12.35 -5.60
CA ALA A 354 1.83 -11.77 -4.45
C ALA A 354 2.76 -10.97 -3.53
N THR A 355 3.96 -11.50 -3.27
CA THR A 355 4.99 -10.92 -2.39
C THR A 355 5.39 -9.49 -2.77
N PRO A 356 5.72 -9.16 -4.05
CA PRO A 356 6.05 -7.79 -4.43
C PRO A 356 4.86 -6.84 -4.29
N GLY A 357 3.64 -7.35 -4.45
CA GLY A 357 2.42 -6.60 -4.17
C GLY A 357 2.34 -6.13 -2.74
N ILE A 358 2.41 -7.07 -1.80
CA ILE A 358 2.42 -6.80 -0.36
C ILE A 358 3.59 -5.90 0.03
N THR A 359 4.80 -6.18 -0.49
CA THR A 359 5.99 -5.37 -0.21
C THR A 359 5.78 -3.91 -0.64
N GLY A 360 5.21 -3.68 -1.83
CA GLY A 360 4.89 -2.34 -2.32
C GLY A 360 3.88 -1.64 -1.44
N SER A 361 2.80 -2.33 -1.06
CA SER A 361 1.77 -1.78 -0.16
C SER A 361 2.33 -1.38 1.21
N MET A 362 3.25 -2.18 1.75
CA MET A 362 3.93 -1.88 3.01
C MET A 362 4.91 -0.70 2.88
N LEU A 363 5.55 -0.53 1.73
CA LEU A 363 6.39 0.63 1.43
C LEU A 363 5.56 1.92 1.36
N LEU A 364 4.36 1.87 0.78
CA LEU A 364 3.43 3.00 0.76
C LEU A 364 2.98 3.38 2.17
N LEU A 365 2.74 2.41 3.06
CA LEU A 365 2.42 2.69 4.47
C LEU A 365 3.57 3.37 5.21
N GLN A 366 4.83 3.04 4.89
CA GLN A 366 5.99 3.76 5.44
C GLN A 366 6.07 5.19 4.93
N GLN A 367 5.83 5.42 3.63
CA GLN A 367 5.75 6.78 3.07
C GLN A 367 4.63 7.58 3.74
N TYR A 368 3.47 6.97 3.94
CA TYR A 368 2.34 7.63 4.57
C TYR A 368 2.61 7.96 6.05
N HIS A 369 3.21 7.03 6.80
CA HIS A 369 3.60 7.30 8.19
C HIS A 369 4.62 8.43 8.28
N GLU A 370 5.60 8.51 7.37
CA GLU A 370 6.56 9.62 7.31
C GLU A 370 5.88 10.94 6.98
N LYS A 371 4.94 10.95 6.03
CA LYS A 371 4.12 12.13 5.72
C LYS A 371 3.31 12.64 6.92
N LEU A 372 2.77 11.73 7.74
CA LEU A 372 1.97 12.11 8.92
C LEU A 372 2.82 12.50 10.13
N TYR A 373 3.96 11.83 10.35
CA TYR A 373 4.66 11.87 11.64
C TYR A 373 6.16 12.17 11.54
N GLY A 374 6.67 12.50 10.35
CA GLY A 374 8.09 12.84 10.11
C GLY A 374 9.07 11.70 10.43
N SER A 375 8.59 10.46 10.53
CA SER A 375 9.38 9.30 10.94
C SER A 375 8.86 8.02 10.27
N PHE A 376 9.67 6.96 10.25
CA PHE A 376 9.24 5.64 9.79
C PHE A 376 8.85 4.75 10.98
N MET A 377 7.96 3.79 10.73
CA MET A 377 7.64 2.74 11.71
C MET A 377 8.78 1.75 11.86
N LYS A 378 8.96 1.17 13.06
CA LYS A 378 9.77 -0.05 13.23
C LYS A 378 9.14 -1.22 12.45
N ALA A 379 9.97 -2.20 12.11
CA ALA A 379 9.54 -3.41 11.39
C ALA A 379 8.43 -4.16 12.15
N ALA A 380 8.51 -4.24 13.48
CA ALA A 380 7.48 -4.84 14.33
C ALA A 380 6.14 -4.08 14.24
N THR A 381 6.16 -2.75 14.18
CA THR A 381 4.96 -1.92 14.05
C THR A 381 4.33 -2.08 12.68
N LEU A 382 5.13 -2.03 11.61
CA LEU A 382 4.63 -2.24 10.24
C LEU A 382 4.07 -3.65 10.05
N LYS A 383 4.77 -4.69 10.53
CA LYS A 383 4.26 -6.08 10.59
C LYS A 383 2.95 -6.13 11.37
N GLY A 384 2.93 -5.58 12.58
CA GLY A 384 1.76 -5.58 13.46
C GLY A 384 0.56 -4.91 12.80
N LEU A 385 0.76 -3.74 12.18
CA LEU A 385 -0.29 -2.94 11.57
C LEU A 385 -0.99 -3.71 10.44
N VAL A 386 -0.22 -4.34 9.54
CA VAL A 386 -0.80 -5.05 8.41
C VAL A 386 -1.53 -6.33 8.82
N LEU A 387 -1.11 -6.98 9.90
CA LEU A 387 -1.82 -8.15 10.47
C LEU A 387 -3.02 -7.74 11.33
N HIS A 388 -2.93 -6.59 12.01
CA HIS A 388 -4.02 -6.01 12.79
C HIS A 388 -5.20 -5.65 11.90
N THR A 389 -4.94 -5.08 10.72
CA THR A 389 -5.97 -4.58 9.81
C THR A 389 -6.34 -5.52 8.68
N ALA A 390 -5.71 -6.70 8.58
CA ALA A 390 -6.04 -7.69 7.55
C ALA A 390 -7.52 -8.10 7.61
N ASP A 391 -8.12 -8.29 6.45
CA ASP A 391 -9.47 -8.83 6.34
C ASP A 391 -9.42 -10.32 6.62
N ASP A 392 -10.00 -10.72 7.75
CA ASP A 392 -10.14 -12.12 8.12
C ASP A 392 -11.05 -12.86 7.11
N VAL A 393 -10.73 -14.12 6.87
CA VAL A 393 -11.33 -14.93 5.81
C VAL A 393 -11.64 -16.30 6.37
N ASN A 394 -12.82 -16.82 6.04
CA ASN A 394 -13.37 -18.08 6.59
C ASN A 394 -13.81 -17.95 8.06
N GLU A 395 -13.42 -18.89 8.91
CA GLU A 395 -13.73 -18.92 10.34
C GLU A 395 -12.91 -17.86 11.09
N ALA A 396 -13.46 -17.27 12.15
CA ALA A 396 -12.81 -16.18 12.87
C ALA A 396 -11.43 -16.56 13.45
N GLY A 397 -10.47 -15.65 13.28
CA GLY A 397 -9.08 -15.79 13.67
C GLY A 397 -8.19 -16.33 12.54
N PRO A 398 -6.87 -16.36 12.76
CA PRO A 398 -5.93 -16.72 11.70
C PRO A 398 -6.05 -18.20 11.29
N ASP A 399 -5.59 -18.53 10.09
CA ASP A 399 -5.45 -19.91 9.60
C ASP A 399 -4.06 -20.18 8.98
N TYR A 400 -3.73 -21.45 8.74
CA TYR A 400 -2.43 -21.82 8.16
C TYR A 400 -2.35 -21.70 6.62
N GLN A 401 -3.43 -21.28 5.95
CA GLN A 401 -3.51 -21.12 4.50
C GLN A 401 -3.23 -19.67 4.06
N MET A 402 -3.81 -18.70 4.77
CA MET A 402 -3.76 -17.27 4.48
C MET A 402 -3.30 -16.41 5.67
N GLY A 403 -3.00 -17.04 6.82
CA GLY A 403 -2.53 -16.32 8.00
C GLY A 403 -3.64 -15.50 8.62
N TRP A 404 -3.38 -14.21 8.82
CA TRP A 404 -4.34 -13.24 9.32
C TRP A 404 -5.32 -12.72 8.26
N GLY A 405 -5.18 -13.18 7.01
CA GLY A 405 -6.13 -12.94 5.92
C GLY A 405 -5.57 -12.06 4.79
N ILE A 406 -6.47 -11.36 4.09
CA ILE A 406 -6.09 -10.51 2.94
C ILE A 406 -5.61 -9.16 3.44
N MET A 407 -4.46 -8.69 2.94
CA MET A 407 -3.95 -7.36 3.29
C MET A 407 -4.96 -6.26 2.95
N ASN A 408 -5.19 -5.36 3.91
CA ASN A 408 -6.04 -4.19 3.74
C ASN A 408 -5.27 -2.91 4.09
N THR A 409 -4.61 -2.35 3.07
CA THR A 409 -3.78 -1.13 3.17
C THR A 409 -4.62 0.10 3.45
N LYS A 410 -5.87 0.15 2.97
CA LYS A 410 -6.82 1.23 3.27
C LYS A 410 -7.07 1.31 4.77
N ARG A 411 -7.48 0.19 5.38
CA ARG A 411 -7.73 0.13 6.83
C ARG A 411 -6.47 0.41 7.65
N ALA A 412 -5.29 -0.04 7.20
CA ALA A 412 -4.02 0.31 7.81
C ALA A 412 -3.75 1.82 7.80
N ALA A 413 -4.00 2.51 6.67
CA ALA A 413 -3.86 3.96 6.56
C ALA A 413 -4.89 4.70 7.43
N GLU A 414 -6.13 4.21 7.50
CA GLU A 414 -7.15 4.80 8.40
C GLU A 414 -6.76 4.67 9.87
N VAL A 415 -6.23 3.50 10.28
CA VAL A 415 -5.70 3.31 11.64
C VAL A 415 -4.50 4.24 11.90
N LEU A 416 -3.66 4.52 10.91
CA LEU A 416 -2.59 5.52 11.03
C LEU A 416 -3.15 6.94 11.19
N ALA A 417 -4.11 7.37 10.36
CA ALA A 417 -4.68 8.71 10.42
C ALA A 417 -5.41 8.98 11.75
N ASN A 418 -6.06 7.95 12.31
CA ASN A 418 -6.82 8.02 13.56
C ASN A 418 -5.98 7.85 14.83
N LYS A 419 -4.65 7.76 14.73
CA LYS A 419 -3.77 7.57 15.89
C LYS A 419 -3.99 8.69 16.92
N GLU A 420 -4.10 8.32 18.19
CA GLU A 420 -4.47 9.18 19.32
C GLU A 420 -5.89 9.79 19.24
N PHE A 421 -6.74 9.31 18.31
CA PHE A 421 -8.15 9.68 18.20
C PHE A 421 -9.07 8.47 18.32
N LYS A 422 -9.17 7.65 17.25
CA LYS A 422 -9.94 6.39 17.21
C LYS A 422 -9.08 5.13 17.22
N SER A 423 -7.77 5.30 17.27
CA SER A 423 -6.79 4.22 17.37
C SER A 423 -5.60 4.62 18.24
N LEU A 424 -4.86 3.64 18.73
CA LEU A 424 -3.58 3.83 19.41
C LEU A 424 -2.50 3.01 18.72
N ILE A 425 -1.33 3.62 18.54
CA ILE A 425 -0.12 2.94 18.06
C ILE A 425 1.03 3.39 18.94
N LYS A 426 1.52 2.50 19.80
CA LYS A 426 2.64 2.75 20.72
C LYS A 426 3.81 1.82 20.40
N GLU A 427 5.03 2.36 20.41
CA GLU A 427 6.26 1.58 20.31
C GLU A 427 7.03 1.68 21.63
N GLU A 428 6.90 0.67 22.48
CA GLU A 428 7.35 0.69 23.87
C GLU A 428 8.44 -0.37 24.12
N SER A 429 8.97 -0.38 25.34
CA SER A 429 9.92 -1.39 25.81
C SER A 429 9.42 -2.00 27.11
N LEU A 430 9.52 -3.33 27.22
CA LEU A 430 9.21 -4.06 28.43
C LEU A 430 10.51 -4.54 29.08
N SER A 431 10.75 -4.14 30.33
CA SER A 431 11.90 -4.57 31.14
C SER A 431 11.64 -5.91 31.83
N GLN A 432 12.68 -6.59 32.31
CA GLN A 432 12.54 -7.83 33.09
C GLN A 432 11.67 -7.62 34.34
N GLY A 433 10.62 -8.42 34.45
CA GLY A 433 9.59 -8.38 35.48
C GLY A 433 8.52 -7.29 35.30
N GLU A 434 8.61 -6.47 34.24
CA GLU A 434 7.71 -5.34 34.02
C GLU A 434 6.35 -5.79 33.47
N THR A 435 5.33 -5.00 33.80
CA THR A 435 4.00 -5.09 33.22
C THR A 435 3.63 -3.73 32.64
N TYR A 436 3.39 -3.67 31.35
CA TYR A 436 2.86 -2.48 30.69
C TYR A 436 1.34 -2.55 30.70
N SER A 437 0.67 -1.43 31.02
CA SER A 437 -0.79 -1.38 31.07
C SER A 437 -1.32 -0.04 30.60
N ILE A 438 -2.38 -0.06 29.80
CA ILE A 438 -3.14 1.12 29.41
C ILE A 438 -4.63 0.87 29.56
N THR A 439 -5.39 1.94 29.72
CA THR A 439 -6.84 1.92 29.72
C THR A 439 -7.35 2.55 28.44
N VAL A 440 -8.36 1.94 27.83
CA VAL A 440 -9.05 2.45 26.63
C VAL A 440 -10.55 2.46 26.87
N THR A 441 -11.22 3.43 26.26
CA THR A 441 -12.67 3.60 26.40
C THR A 441 -13.34 3.35 25.06
N ILE A 442 -14.47 2.65 25.07
CA ILE A 442 -15.37 2.51 23.93
C ILE A 442 -16.68 3.22 24.29
N PRO A 443 -16.98 4.39 23.70
CA PRO A 443 -18.17 5.16 24.00
C PRO A 443 -19.43 4.38 23.59
N GLU A 444 -20.49 4.50 24.38
CA GLU A 444 -21.78 3.84 24.14
C GLU A 444 -22.59 4.49 22.97
N GLY A 445 -22.05 5.51 22.33
CA GLY A 445 -22.70 6.27 21.25
C GLY A 445 -22.75 5.54 19.90
N GLU A 446 -23.54 6.07 18.96
CA GLU A 446 -23.69 5.47 17.63
C GLU A 446 -22.40 5.50 16.77
N GLU A 447 -21.43 6.34 17.11
CA GLU A 447 -20.20 6.55 16.32
C GLU A 447 -19.31 5.31 16.19
N LEU A 448 -19.27 4.44 17.21
CA LEU A 448 -18.48 3.20 17.20
C LEU A 448 -19.38 1.97 17.32
N LYS A 449 -20.69 2.14 17.12
CA LYS A 449 -21.68 1.07 17.25
C LYS A 449 -21.49 0.04 16.15
N GLY A 450 -21.09 -1.16 16.55
CA GLY A 450 -20.78 -2.25 15.64
C GLY A 450 -19.31 -2.31 15.19
N GLU A 451 -18.47 -1.38 15.64
CA GLU A 451 -17.02 -1.55 15.53
C GLU A 451 -16.53 -2.57 16.56
N GLU A 452 -15.53 -3.33 16.16
CA GLU A 452 -14.88 -4.33 16.99
C GLU A 452 -13.68 -3.69 17.71
N LEU A 453 -13.57 -3.87 19.03
CA LEU A 453 -12.33 -3.55 19.72
C LEU A 453 -11.28 -4.59 19.32
N ILE A 454 -10.23 -4.12 18.65
CA ILE A 454 -9.08 -4.95 18.30
C ILE A 454 -7.86 -4.38 19.02
N ALA A 455 -7.14 -5.23 19.74
CA ALA A 455 -5.82 -4.90 20.27
C ALA A 455 -4.81 -5.97 19.87
N SER A 456 -3.63 -5.56 19.44
CA SER A 456 -2.55 -6.48 19.10
C SER A 456 -1.19 -6.01 19.59
N VAL A 457 -0.36 -6.97 19.99
CA VAL A 457 1.06 -6.75 20.27
C VAL A 457 1.91 -7.42 19.20
N SER A 458 2.98 -6.76 18.75
CA SER A 458 3.92 -7.24 17.74
C SER A 458 5.35 -6.94 18.18
N TRP A 459 6.29 -7.87 18.02
CA TRP A 459 7.69 -7.62 18.37
C TRP A 459 8.68 -8.31 17.44
N THR A 460 9.89 -7.75 17.36
CA THR A 460 11.04 -8.40 16.72
C THR A 460 11.78 -9.20 17.79
N ASP A 461 11.61 -10.52 17.74
CA ASP A 461 12.13 -11.46 18.75
C ASP A 461 13.60 -11.82 18.48
N PRO A 462 14.45 -11.97 19.51
CA PRO A 462 15.81 -12.47 19.33
C PRO A 462 15.86 -13.80 18.58
N ALA A 463 16.94 -14.03 17.84
CA ALA A 463 17.14 -15.30 17.14
C ALA A 463 17.29 -16.46 18.15
N SER A 464 16.60 -17.58 17.89
CA SER A 464 16.61 -18.71 18.84
C SER A 464 17.99 -19.36 18.97
N SER A 465 18.32 -19.84 20.16
CA SER A 465 19.47 -20.75 20.35
C SER A 465 19.21 -22.12 19.73
N PHE A 466 17.93 -22.52 19.62
CA PHE A 466 17.48 -23.74 18.99
C PHE A 466 17.70 -23.69 17.46
N ILE A 467 18.14 -24.82 16.90
CA ILE A 467 18.23 -25.07 15.46
C ILE A 467 17.90 -26.55 15.26
N ASN A 468 16.88 -26.86 14.45
CA ASN A 468 16.59 -28.24 14.08
C ASN A 468 17.67 -28.78 13.14
N ARG A 469 18.07 -30.04 13.30
CA ARG A 469 19.17 -30.67 12.54
C ARG A 469 18.78 -31.94 11.81
N ASP A 470 17.73 -32.62 12.25
CA ASP A 470 17.31 -33.93 11.72
C ASP A 470 15.98 -34.46 12.28
N ILE A 471 15.28 -33.72 13.14
CA ILE A 471 14.06 -34.22 13.80
C ILE A 471 12.85 -33.77 12.98
N VAL A 472 12.11 -34.73 12.40
CA VAL A 472 10.85 -34.47 11.69
C VAL A 472 9.80 -33.91 12.67
N ASN A 473 9.10 -32.85 12.29
CA ASN A 473 7.99 -32.24 13.05
C ASN A 473 8.41 -31.85 14.47
N ASN A 474 9.58 -31.22 14.63
CA ASN A 474 10.09 -30.84 15.95
C ASN A 474 9.31 -29.63 16.51
N SER A 475 8.42 -29.88 17.47
CA SER A 475 7.55 -28.86 18.06
C SER A 475 8.23 -27.93 19.07
N GLN A 476 9.57 -27.93 19.18
CA GLN A 476 10.28 -27.01 20.05
C GLN A 476 10.11 -25.57 19.55
N ALA A 477 9.51 -24.71 20.37
CA ALA A 477 9.28 -23.31 20.03
C ALA A 477 10.58 -22.58 19.67
N ALA A 478 10.56 -21.88 18.55
CA ALA A 478 11.62 -20.95 18.18
C ALA A 478 11.51 -19.61 18.94
N LEU A 479 10.34 -19.30 19.52
CA LEU A 479 10.10 -18.09 20.30
C LEU A 479 11.08 -18.00 21.48
N VAL A 480 11.64 -16.81 21.71
CA VAL A 480 12.62 -16.57 22.80
C VAL A 480 11.99 -15.73 23.90
N ASN A 481 11.55 -14.51 23.58
CA ASN A 481 10.88 -13.63 24.50
C ASN A 481 9.37 -13.80 24.30
N ASP A 482 8.72 -14.49 25.25
CA ASP A 482 7.28 -14.77 25.24
C ASP A 482 6.52 -13.60 25.87
N LEU A 483 6.00 -12.70 25.02
CA LEU A 483 5.14 -11.59 25.44
C LEU A 483 3.67 -12.00 25.36
N ASP A 484 2.88 -11.54 26.33
CA ASP A 484 1.46 -11.85 26.47
C ASP A 484 0.62 -10.58 26.48
N ILE A 485 -0.31 -10.45 25.52
CA ILE A 485 -1.39 -9.46 25.61
C ILE A 485 -2.61 -10.05 26.31
N ARG A 486 -3.22 -9.26 27.20
CA ARG A 486 -4.54 -9.51 27.78
C ARG A 486 -5.37 -8.24 27.69
N ILE A 487 -6.67 -8.40 27.47
CA ILE A 487 -7.64 -7.31 27.69
C ILE A 487 -8.53 -7.75 28.86
N SER A 488 -8.73 -6.88 29.83
CA SER A 488 -9.61 -7.12 30.96
C SER A 488 -10.67 -6.05 31.09
N GLN A 489 -11.85 -6.48 31.51
CA GLN A 489 -12.97 -5.64 31.94
C GLN A 489 -13.64 -6.35 33.11
N ASN A 490 -14.50 -5.68 33.87
CA ASN A 490 -15.27 -6.27 34.98
C ASN A 490 -15.91 -7.65 34.66
N SER A 491 -16.20 -7.92 33.39
CA SER A 491 -16.78 -9.16 32.85
C SER A 491 -15.79 -10.34 32.72
N GLY A 492 -14.47 -10.10 32.74
CA GLY A 492 -13.46 -11.14 32.64
C GLY A 492 -12.19 -10.72 31.88
N VAL A 493 -11.38 -11.73 31.52
CA VAL A 493 -10.13 -11.57 30.77
C VAL A 493 -10.28 -12.20 29.39
N TYR A 494 -9.95 -11.44 28.37
CA TYR A 494 -9.90 -11.84 26.97
C TYR A 494 -8.47 -12.25 26.59
N TYR A 495 -8.36 -13.29 25.77
CA TYR A 495 -7.11 -13.92 25.37
C TYR A 495 -6.89 -13.78 23.87
N PRO A 496 -5.63 -13.82 23.39
CA PRO A 496 -5.34 -13.75 21.96
C PRO A 496 -5.76 -15.02 21.24
N TRP A 497 -5.77 -14.96 19.90
CA TRP A 497 -5.95 -16.13 19.06
C TRP A 497 -4.70 -17.04 19.07
N LYS A 498 -4.95 -18.34 18.94
CA LYS A 498 -3.94 -19.39 18.78
C LYS A 498 -4.43 -20.49 17.84
N LEU A 499 -3.51 -21.11 17.12
CA LEU A 499 -3.75 -22.30 16.31
C LEU A 499 -3.16 -23.57 16.95
N SER A 500 -3.42 -24.72 16.32
CA SER A 500 -2.90 -26.04 16.73
C SER A 500 -2.24 -26.71 15.53
N ALA A 501 -0.91 -26.83 15.52
CA ALA A 501 -0.15 -27.44 14.42
C ALA A 501 -0.65 -28.85 14.07
N ALA A 502 -0.92 -29.68 15.09
CA ALA A 502 -1.41 -31.05 14.93
C ALA A 502 -2.83 -31.15 14.34
N ASN A 503 -3.56 -30.03 14.24
CA ASN A 503 -4.93 -29.97 13.74
C ASN A 503 -5.10 -28.74 12.83
N ALA A 504 -4.30 -28.66 11.77
CA ALA A 504 -4.15 -27.44 10.97
C ALA A 504 -5.42 -26.96 10.24
N THR A 505 -6.46 -27.79 10.14
CA THR A 505 -7.76 -27.42 9.56
C THR A 505 -8.77 -26.90 10.58
N GLN A 506 -8.48 -26.96 11.88
CA GLN A 506 -9.41 -26.45 12.90
C GLN A 506 -9.32 -24.93 12.97
N ALA A 507 -10.48 -24.29 13.18
CA ALA A 507 -10.56 -22.86 13.44
C ALA A 507 -9.70 -22.47 14.66
N ALA A 508 -9.21 -21.22 14.63
CA ALA A 508 -8.46 -20.65 15.73
C ALA A 508 -9.28 -20.64 17.02
N LYS A 509 -8.58 -20.70 18.15
CA LYS A 509 -9.19 -20.65 19.47
C LYS A 509 -8.58 -19.49 20.25
N LYS A 510 -9.28 -19.01 21.26
CA LYS A 510 -8.74 -18.06 22.23
C LYS A 510 -7.90 -18.79 23.27
N GLY A 511 -6.77 -18.22 23.66
CA GLY A 511 -5.94 -18.71 24.75
C GLY A 511 -4.50 -18.27 24.63
N ASP A 512 -3.69 -18.71 25.59
CA ASP A 512 -2.25 -18.42 25.64
C ASP A 512 -1.55 -18.89 24.34
N ASN A 513 -1.04 -17.93 23.58
CA ASN A 513 -0.14 -18.15 22.46
C ASN A 513 1.29 -18.17 23.04
N LYS A 514 2.12 -19.06 22.51
CA LYS A 514 3.44 -19.39 23.07
C LYS A 514 4.52 -19.49 22.01
N VAL A 515 4.17 -19.13 20.78
CA VAL A 515 4.96 -19.45 19.60
C VAL A 515 5.06 -18.28 18.64
N ASP A 516 4.01 -17.45 18.52
CA ASP A 516 4.00 -16.32 17.60
C ASP A 516 4.60 -15.05 18.21
N THR A 517 5.15 -14.19 17.35
CA THR A 517 5.63 -12.84 17.72
C THR A 517 4.60 -11.75 17.46
N PHE A 518 3.35 -12.16 17.27
CA PHE A 518 2.20 -11.29 17.05
C PHE A 518 0.98 -11.95 17.71
N GLU A 519 0.33 -11.22 18.60
CA GLU A 519 -0.89 -11.65 19.26
C GLU A 519 -1.99 -10.62 19.02
N ARG A 520 -3.22 -11.07 18.67
CA ARG A 520 -4.39 -10.21 18.45
C ARG A 520 -5.58 -10.68 19.26
N ILE A 521 -6.22 -9.73 19.94
CA ILE A 521 -7.50 -9.89 20.63
C ILE A 521 -8.54 -9.08 19.86
N ASN A 522 -9.76 -9.63 19.82
CA ASN A 522 -10.90 -9.23 19.03
C ASN A 522 -12.10 -9.34 19.98
N ILE A 523 -12.80 -8.23 20.23
CA ILE A 523 -13.97 -8.15 21.12
C ILE A 523 -15.10 -7.48 20.34
N ASP A 524 -16.07 -8.29 19.94
CA ASP A 524 -17.28 -7.82 19.27
C ASP A 524 -18.17 -7.02 20.21
N ASN A 525 -18.77 -5.94 19.70
CA ASN A 525 -19.73 -5.10 20.44
C ASN A 525 -19.17 -4.63 21.80
N ALA A 526 -17.89 -4.28 21.85
CA ALA A 526 -17.26 -3.75 23.05
C ALA A 526 -17.92 -2.41 23.48
N SER A 527 -18.07 -2.20 24.78
CA SER A 527 -18.53 -0.93 25.35
C SER A 527 -17.90 -0.68 26.72
N GLY A 528 -17.78 0.58 27.11
CA GLY A 528 -17.22 1.00 28.38
C GLY A 528 -15.69 0.95 28.41
N GLU A 529 -15.13 0.79 29.60
CA GLU A 529 -13.68 0.86 29.80
C GLU A 529 -13.05 -0.55 29.79
N TYR A 530 -11.89 -0.68 29.15
CA TYR A 530 -11.08 -1.89 29.13
C TYR A 530 -9.62 -1.58 29.49
N THR A 531 -8.98 -2.48 30.24
CA THR A 531 -7.55 -2.42 30.52
C THR A 531 -6.81 -3.41 29.65
N ILE A 532 -5.89 -2.91 28.82
CA ILE A 532 -4.98 -3.72 28.01
C ILE A 532 -3.66 -3.84 28.76
N THR A 533 -3.20 -5.07 28.95
CA THR A 533 -1.97 -5.37 29.69
C THR A 533 -1.04 -6.21 28.82
N ILE A 534 0.25 -5.86 28.83
CA ILE A 534 1.32 -6.61 28.18
C ILE A 534 2.32 -7.03 29.26
N THR A 535 2.55 -8.34 29.32
CA THR A 535 3.47 -8.97 30.27
C THR A 535 4.45 -9.84 29.49
N HIS A 536 5.43 -10.42 30.18
CA HIS A 536 6.29 -11.45 29.61
C HIS A 536 6.44 -12.66 30.53
N LYS A 537 6.77 -13.80 29.94
CA LYS A 537 7.15 -15.02 30.67
C LYS A 537 8.66 -15.19 30.66
N GLY A 538 9.18 -15.83 31.71
CA GLY A 538 10.60 -16.17 31.81
C GLY A 538 11.53 -14.96 31.84
N GLU A 539 12.78 -15.18 31.45
CA GLU A 539 13.81 -14.15 31.39
C GLU A 539 13.90 -13.58 29.97
N LEU A 540 13.75 -12.26 29.85
CA LEU A 540 13.95 -11.54 28.59
C LEU A 540 15.43 -11.54 28.22
N THR A 541 15.72 -11.79 26.95
CA THR A 541 17.06 -11.59 26.39
C THR A 541 17.48 -10.13 26.58
N ASN A 542 18.70 -9.88 27.08
CA ASN A 542 19.19 -8.53 27.43
C ASN A 542 18.33 -7.79 28.46
N ALA A 543 17.51 -8.50 29.25
CA ALA A 543 16.60 -7.93 30.27
C ALA A 543 15.56 -6.92 29.73
N SER A 544 15.31 -6.90 28.42
CA SER A 544 14.36 -5.99 27.78
C SER A 544 13.87 -6.53 26.43
N GLN A 545 12.62 -6.23 26.07
CA GLN A 545 12.05 -6.48 24.74
C GLN A 545 11.21 -5.29 24.29
N ASN A 546 11.57 -4.71 23.13
CA ASN A 546 10.75 -3.70 22.49
C ASN A 546 9.52 -4.35 21.83
N PHE A 547 8.36 -3.70 21.92
CA PHE A 547 7.13 -4.16 21.30
C PHE A 547 6.32 -2.99 20.74
N SER A 548 5.40 -3.32 19.84
CA SER A 548 4.44 -2.39 19.27
C SER A 548 3.03 -2.81 19.69
N LEU A 549 2.29 -1.90 20.32
CA LEU A 549 0.88 -2.07 20.65
C LEU A 549 0.04 -1.28 19.66
N ILE A 550 -0.94 -1.94 19.05
CA ILE A 550 -1.87 -1.36 18.09
C ILE A 550 -3.29 -1.65 18.57
N VAL A 551 -4.10 -0.61 18.71
CA VAL A 551 -5.49 -0.69 19.19
C VAL A 551 -6.39 0.08 18.23
N SER A 552 -7.53 -0.48 17.85
CA SER A 552 -8.56 0.17 17.04
C SER A 552 -9.96 -0.16 17.57
N GLY A 553 -10.97 0.62 17.16
CA GLY A 553 -12.32 0.51 17.71
C GLY A 553 -12.41 1.07 19.14
N VAL A 554 -11.66 2.14 19.42
CA VAL A 554 -11.62 2.84 20.72
C VAL A 554 -11.83 4.33 20.51
N ALA A 555 -12.17 5.05 21.59
CA ALA A 555 -12.01 6.49 21.68
C ALA A 555 -10.88 6.80 22.66
N VAL A 556 -9.86 7.51 22.18
CA VAL A 556 -8.71 7.95 23.00
C VAL A 556 -8.99 9.31 23.65
N THR A 557 -9.92 10.06 23.07
CA THR A 557 -10.32 11.41 23.44
C THR A 557 -11.84 11.53 23.34
N GLU A 558 -12.41 12.52 24.04
CA GLU A 558 -13.81 12.89 23.96
C GLU A 558 -14.13 13.84 22.79
N CYS A 559 -13.13 14.18 21.96
CA CYS A 559 -13.31 15.08 20.82
C CYS A 559 -14.28 14.52 19.78
N SER A 560 -15.10 15.42 19.21
CA SER A 560 -16.00 15.14 18.11
C SER A 560 -15.63 15.96 16.89
N VAL A 561 -15.61 15.34 15.70
CA VAL A 561 -15.21 15.96 14.43
C VAL A 561 -16.36 16.81 13.86
N ILE A 562 -16.73 17.87 14.58
CA ILE A 562 -17.78 18.81 14.20
C ILE A 562 -17.23 20.23 14.20
N ALA A 563 -17.74 21.04 13.26
CA ALA A 563 -17.42 22.46 13.21
C ALA A 563 -17.95 23.16 14.49
N PRO A 564 -17.19 24.09 15.08
CA PRO A 564 -17.67 24.91 16.18
C PRO A 564 -18.99 25.61 15.83
N SER A 565 -19.90 25.70 16.80
CA SER A 565 -21.24 26.26 16.62
C SER A 565 -21.62 27.18 17.78
N ASN A 566 -22.77 27.85 17.66
CA ASN A 566 -23.30 28.79 18.66
C ASN A 566 -22.30 29.91 19.03
N LEU A 567 -21.58 30.43 18.02
CA LEU A 567 -20.66 31.53 18.20
C LEU A 567 -21.37 32.77 18.75
N LYS A 568 -20.77 33.40 19.76
CA LYS A 568 -21.20 34.63 20.42
C LYS A 568 -20.04 35.61 20.48
N ILE A 569 -20.34 36.89 20.50
CA ILE A 569 -19.35 37.96 20.63
C ILE A 569 -19.68 38.85 21.83
N GLU A 570 -18.65 39.18 22.59
CA GLU A 570 -18.69 40.17 23.67
C GLU A 570 -17.55 41.16 23.42
N ALA A 571 -17.86 42.45 23.29
CA ALA A 571 -16.86 43.46 22.98
C ALA A 571 -16.83 44.58 24.04
N ASN A 572 -15.69 45.24 24.13
CA ASN A 572 -15.50 46.45 24.93
C ASN A 572 -14.72 47.50 24.11
N GLU A 573 -14.23 48.56 24.76
CA GLU A 573 -13.52 49.67 24.10
C GLU A 573 -12.30 49.22 23.26
N ASP A 574 -11.61 48.13 23.64
CA ASP A 574 -10.31 47.76 23.05
C ASP A 574 -10.30 46.37 22.37
N LYS A 575 -11.29 45.52 22.64
CA LYS A 575 -11.29 44.12 22.18
C LYS A 575 -12.66 43.53 21.89
N ALA A 576 -12.68 42.50 21.05
CA ALA A 576 -13.80 41.60 20.86
C ALA A 576 -13.42 40.18 21.30
N SER A 577 -14.23 39.58 22.17
CA SER A 577 -14.07 38.23 22.70
C SER A 577 -15.13 37.34 22.06
N LEU A 578 -14.69 36.26 21.44
CA LEU A 578 -15.53 35.33 20.71
C LEU A 578 -15.63 34.05 21.50
N HIS A 579 -16.85 33.55 21.67
CA HIS A 579 -17.13 32.36 22.45
C HIS A 579 -17.93 31.38 21.61
N TRP A 580 -17.61 30.09 21.67
CA TRP A 580 -18.39 29.03 21.02
C TRP A 580 -18.64 27.87 21.99
N ASP A 581 -19.50 26.94 21.58
CA ASP A 581 -19.71 25.73 22.35
C ASP A 581 -18.44 24.88 22.39
N ALA A 582 -18.00 24.54 23.60
CA ALA A 582 -16.80 23.74 23.80
C ALA A 582 -16.99 22.31 23.29
N ILE A 583 -15.96 21.80 22.65
CA ILE A 583 -15.79 20.42 22.19
C ILE A 583 -14.64 19.88 23.04
N PRO A 584 -14.91 18.89 23.90
CA PRO A 584 -13.90 18.30 24.76
C PRO A 584 -12.65 17.89 23.98
N ASP A 585 -11.47 18.16 24.53
CA ASP A 585 -10.15 17.86 23.94
C ASP A 585 -9.89 18.41 22.52
N GLY A 586 -10.78 19.24 21.98
CA GLY A 586 -10.66 19.81 20.64
C GLY A 586 -9.63 20.93 20.59
N LEU A 587 -8.75 20.89 19.58
CA LEU A 587 -7.91 22.02 19.20
C LEU A 587 -8.64 22.82 18.13
N TYR A 588 -8.89 24.10 18.37
CA TYR A 588 -9.55 24.97 17.41
C TYR A 588 -8.55 25.68 16.52
N GLU A 589 -8.82 25.70 15.22
CA GLU A 589 -8.22 26.65 14.29
C GLU A 589 -9.22 27.77 14.02
N ILE A 590 -8.79 29.00 14.24
CA ILE A 590 -9.55 30.21 13.98
C ILE A 590 -8.88 30.93 12.83
N GLN A 591 -9.66 31.17 11.79
CA GLN A 591 -9.28 32.08 10.72
C GLN A 591 -10.10 33.35 10.83
N TYR A 592 -9.45 34.50 10.78
CA TYR A 592 -10.11 35.81 10.79
C TYR A 592 -9.39 36.81 9.88
N LYS A 593 -10.14 37.79 9.36
CA LYS A 593 -9.60 38.90 8.58
C LYS A 593 -10.49 40.12 8.67
N GLU A 594 -9.96 41.29 8.42
CA GLU A 594 -10.82 42.43 8.10
C GLU A 594 -11.41 42.22 6.69
N VAL A 595 -12.67 42.61 6.46
CA VAL A 595 -13.36 42.41 5.16
C VAL A 595 -12.58 43.04 3.99
N LYS A 596 -11.84 44.12 4.25
CA LYS A 596 -11.00 44.79 3.24
C LYS A 596 -9.72 44.02 2.89
N GLU A 597 -9.35 43.02 3.69
CA GLU A 597 -8.17 42.20 3.48
C GLU A 597 -8.50 40.95 2.65
N SER A 598 -7.56 40.57 1.78
CA SER A 598 -7.68 39.35 0.99
C SER A 598 -7.18 38.10 1.73
N SER A 599 -6.36 38.26 2.77
CA SER A 599 -5.68 37.14 3.44
C SER A 599 -6.24 36.88 4.82
N TRP A 600 -6.38 35.60 5.18
CA TRP A 600 -6.82 35.17 6.50
C TRP A 600 -5.65 35.07 7.48
N ASN A 601 -5.80 35.66 8.67
CA ASN A 601 -4.95 35.38 9.81
C ASN A 601 -5.39 34.07 10.46
N THR A 602 -4.45 33.19 10.80
CA THR A 602 -4.74 31.89 11.44
C THR A 602 -4.18 31.82 12.86
N LYS A 603 -4.99 31.34 13.80
CA LYS A 603 -4.61 31.10 15.21
C LYS A 603 -5.15 29.75 15.68
N TYR A 604 -4.49 29.20 16.69
CA TYR A 604 -4.92 27.94 17.32
C TYR A 604 -5.09 28.13 18.83
N THR A 605 -6.10 27.45 19.40
CA THR A 605 -6.35 27.45 20.84
C THR A 605 -7.10 26.20 21.26
N ASN A 606 -6.90 25.74 22.50
CA ASN A 606 -7.71 24.67 23.11
C ASN A 606 -8.86 25.24 23.96
N GLU A 607 -8.90 26.56 24.11
CA GLU A 607 -9.97 27.25 24.82
C GLU A 607 -11.11 27.55 23.85
N ASN A 608 -12.35 27.51 24.33
CA ASN A 608 -13.53 27.88 23.53
C ASN A 608 -13.76 29.40 23.47
N ILE A 609 -12.68 30.17 23.61
CA ILE A 609 -12.64 31.62 23.56
C ILE A 609 -11.45 32.10 22.72
N PHE A 610 -11.67 33.13 21.92
CA PHE A 610 -10.61 33.84 21.20
C PHE A 610 -10.80 35.35 21.35
N GLU A 611 -9.74 36.06 21.73
CA GLU A 611 -9.76 37.51 21.89
C GLU A 611 -9.06 38.19 20.70
N LEU A 612 -9.76 39.10 20.05
CA LEU A 612 -9.25 40.01 19.03
C LEU A 612 -9.00 41.39 19.65
N SER A 613 -7.77 41.87 19.56
CA SER A 613 -7.35 43.23 19.94
C SER A 613 -7.06 44.08 18.70
N ASP A 614 -6.82 45.38 18.91
CA ASP A 614 -6.36 46.31 17.88
C ASP A 614 -7.37 46.48 16.72
N LEU A 615 -8.66 46.43 17.05
CA LEU A 615 -9.76 46.55 16.10
C LEU A 615 -10.07 48.02 15.77
N GLU A 616 -10.34 48.31 14.50
CA GLU A 616 -10.71 49.66 14.05
C GLU A 616 -12.24 49.86 14.22
N ILE A 617 -12.63 50.93 14.92
CA ILE A 617 -14.05 51.28 15.10
C ILE A 617 -14.70 51.53 13.72
N GLY A 618 -15.80 50.84 13.46
CA GLY A 618 -16.56 50.88 12.21
C GLY A 618 -16.02 49.96 11.12
N ALA A 619 -14.93 49.23 11.36
CA ALA A 619 -14.44 48.19 10.45
C ALA A 619 -15.20 46.87 10.62
N SER A 620 -15.37 46.14 9.52
CA SER A 620 -16.04 44.84 9.51
C SER A 620 -15.00 43.72 9.41
N TYR A 621 -15.22 42.65 10.15
CA TYR A 621 -14.34 41.49 10.23
C TYR A 621 -15.11 40.22 9.91
N GLU A 622 -14.43 39.27 9.28
CA GLU A 622 -14.93 37.93 9.00
C GLU A 622 -14.13 36.89 9.78
N MET A 623 -14.76 35.78 10.14
CA MET A 623 -14.11 34.62 10.75
C MET A 623 -14.78 33.29 10.44
N ARG A 624 -14.00 32.22 10.54
CA ARG A 624 -14.46 30.84 10.52
C ARG A 624 -13.59 29.99 11.42
N LEU A 625 -14.17 28.93 11.97
CA LEU A 625 -13.49 28.05 12.92
C LEU A 625 -13.62 26.60 12.48
N ARG A 626 -12.64 25.76 12.80
CA ARG A 626 -12.79 24.30 12.73
C ARG A 626 -12.10 23.62 13.90
N THR A 627 -12.48 22.37 14.15
CA THR A 627 -11.98 21.58 15.27
C THR A 627 -11.02 20.50 14.75
N PHE A 628 -9.88 20.33 15.41
CA PHE A 628 -8.96 19.21 15.25
C PHE A 628 -9.09 18.27 16.43
N CYS A 629 -9.32 16.99 16.16
CA CYS A 629 -9.32 15.94 17.19
C CYS A 629 -7.98 15.20 17.29
N ASN A 630 -7.15 15.30 16.24
CA ASN A 630 -5.71 15.05 16.29
C ASN A 630 -5.04 15.84 15.16
N GLU A 631 -3.74 15.67 14.97
CA GLU A 631 -2.95 16.36 13.93
C GLU A 631 -3.45 16.09 12.49
N ASN A 632 -4.24 15.04 12.27
CA ASN A 632 -4.63 14.52 10.97
C ASN A 632 -6.14 14.54 10.69
N ILE A 633 -6.96 14.75 11.71
CA ILE A 633 -8.42 14.68 11.69
C ILE A 633 -8.98 16.03 12.13
N ALA A 634 -9.59 16.73 11.19
CA ALA A 634 -10.25 18.01 11.39
C ALA A 634 -11.68 17.98 10.86
N SER A 635 -12.54 18.78 11.47
CA SER A 635 -13.86 19.07 10.92
C SER A 635 -13.77 19.98 9.70
N ASP A 636 -14.89 20.10 8.98
CA ASP A 636 -15.10 21.24 8.10
C ASP A 636 -15.07 22.55 8.90
N TYR A 637 -14.86 23.66 8.19
CA TYR A 637 -15.05 24.98 8.77
C TYR A 637 -16.51 25.23 9.10
N SER A 638 -16.74 26.01 10.15
CA SER A 638 -18.01 26.65 10.43
C SER A 638 -18.43 27.53 9.24
N LEU A 639 -19.67 27.98 9.27
CA LEU A 639 -20.07 29.13 8.45
C LEU A 639 -19.16 30.33 8.74
N VAL A 640 -19.04 31.22 7.77
CA VAL A 640 -18.32 32.48 7.96
C VAL A 640 -19.20 33.41 8.79
N TYR A 641 -18.69 33.83 9.94
CA TYR A 641 -19.30 34.82 10.80
C TYR A 641 -18.70 36.18 10.50
N SER A 642 -19.52 37.23 10.53
CA SER A 642 -19.05 38.61 10.39
C SER A 642 -19.57 39.49 11.52
N PHE A 643 -18.82 40.55 11.83
CA PHE A 643 -19.26 41.59 12.74
C PHE A 643 -18.61 42.93 12.36
N THR A 644 -19.27 44.03 12.69
CA THR A 644 -18.67 45.37 12.62
C THR A 644 -18.30 45.83 14.02
N PHE A 645 -17.01 46.12 14.24
CA PHE A 645 -16.52 46.51 15.56
C PHE A 645 -17.01 47.92 15.93
N ASN A 646 -17.86 48.01 16.95
CA ASN A 646 -18.43 49.25 17.48
C ASN A 646 -18.36 49.23 19.02
N GLU A 647 -17.20 48.87 19.56
CA GLU A 647 -16.93 48.78 21.01
C GLU A 647 -18.00 47.94 21.73
N GLU A 648 -18.55 48.40 22.86
CA GLU A 648 -19.57 47.72 23.67
C GLU A 648 -20.88 47.40 22.92
N THR A 649 -21.11 48.02 21.75
CA THR A 649 -22.31 47.79 20.93
C THR A 649 -22.10 46.78 19.80
N THR A 650 -20.90 46.20 19.70
CA THR A 650 -20.59 45.16 18.71
C THR A 650 -21.50 43.95 18.90
N VAL A 651 -22.11 43.51 17.79
CA VAL A 651 -22.89 42.28 17.72
C VAL A 651 -22.47 41.50 16.48
N LEU A 652 -22.67 40.19 16.49
CA LEU A 652 -22.52 39.37 15.30
C LEU A 652 -23.59 39.77 14.29
N ASP A 653 -23.17 40.03 13.05
CA ASP A 653 -24.08 40.29 11.95
C ASP A 653 -24.82 38.99 11.58
N GLU A 654 -26.00 39.11 10.96
CA GLU A 654 -26.78 37.94 10.50
C GLU A 654 -25.90 37.01 9.68
N ILE A 655 -25.97 35.72 9.98
CA ILE A 655 -25.26 34.63 9.31
C ILE A 655 -25.37 34.88 7.81
N LEU A 656 -24.26 35.26 7.18
CA LEU A 656 -24.18 35.21 5.73
C LEU A 656 -24.28 33.72 5.38
N GLU A 657 -25.50 33.27 5.06
CA GLU A 657 -25.65 32.15 4.13
C GLU A 657 -24.93 32.61 2.87
N THR A 658 -23.63 32.29 2.78
CA THR A 658 -22.95 32.33 1.50
C THR A 658 -23.74 31.35 0.63
N ASN A 659 -24.55 31.92 -0.26
CA ASN A 659 -25.22 31.21 -1.35
C ASN A 659 -24.25 30.14 -1.83
N SER A 660 -24.62 28.87 -1.65
CA SER A 660 -24.03 27.68 -2.26
C SER A 660 -22.53 27.83 -2.58
N VAL A 661 -21.68 27.21 -1.77
CA VAL A 661 -20.34 26.79 -2.21
C VAL A 661 -20.53 26.09 -3.56
N HIS A 662 -20.21 26.78 -4.65
CA HIS A 662 -19.85 26.08 -5.86
C HIS A 662 -18.54 25.38 -5.52
N ASP A 663 -18.51 24.05 -5.65
CA ASP A 663 -17.26 23.27 -5.61
C ASP A 663 -16.30 23.89 -6.62
N LEU A 664 -15.41 24.77 -6.15
CA LEU A 664 -14.34 25.37 -6.91
C LEU A 664 -13.28 24.29 -7.10
N HIS A 665 -13.37 23.60 -8.24
CA HIS A 665 -12.44 22.53 -8.56
C HIS A 665 -11.17 23.13 -9.16
N ILE A 666 -10.25 23.56 -8.30
CA ILE A 666 -8.92 24.02 -8.70
C ILE A 666 -7.93 22.87 -8.48
N SER A 667 -7.42 22.36 -9.59
CA SER A 667 -6.32 21.40 -9.64
C SER A 667 -5.02 22.13 -9.96
N ILE A 668 -3.90 21.57 -9.52
CA ILE A 668 -2.57 22.17 -9.68
C ILE A 668 -1.65 21.27 -10.49
N TYR A 669 -0.81 21.87 -11.34
CA TYR A 669 0.18 21.15 -12.11
C TYR A 669 1.41 22.01 -12.41
N PRO A 670 2.64 21.50 -12.32
CA PRO A 670 3.01 20.18 -11.79
C PRO A 670 2.89 20.14 -10.26
N ASN A 671 2.52 18.97 -9.74
CA ASN A 671 2.64 18.62 -8.32
C ASN A 671 3.20 17.19 -8.26
N PRO A 672 4.45 16.96 -7.82
CA PRO A 672 5.36 17.94 -7.20
C PRO A 672 5.86 19.05 -8.13
N SER A 673 6.07 20.24 -7.58
CA SER A 673 6.47 21.44 -8.30
C SER A 673 7.94 21.77 -8.06
N THR A 674 8.66 22.22 -9.09
CA THR A 674 10.07 22.65 -8.96
C THR A 674 10.17 24.17 -8.93
N ASP A 675 9.61 24.84 -9.94
CA ASP A 675 9.76 26.29 -10.12
C ASP A 675 8.43 27.05 -10.10
N ILE A 676 7.39 26.49 -10.71
CA ILE A 676 6.10 27.15 -10.94
C ILE A 676 4.96 26.14 -10.77
N ILE A 677 3.82 26.59 -10.24
CA ILE A 677 2.54 25.86 -10.21
C ILE A 677 1.51 26.55 -11.11
N GLN A 678 0.91 25.79 -12.04
CA GLN A 678 -0.23 26.24 -12.82
C GLN A 678 -1.53 25.82 -12.16
N LEU A 679 -2.51 26.72 -12.16
CA LEU A 679 -3.88 26.44 -11.74
C LEU A 679 -4.73 25.99 -12.93
N HIS A 680 -5.44 24.88 -12.77
CA HIS A 680 -6.34 24.28 -13.74
C HIS A 680 -7.72 24.16 -13.12
N GLY A 681 -8.74 24.76 -13.75
CA GLY A 681 -10.10 24.78 -13.23
C GLY A 681 -10.75 26.15 -13.35
N ASP A 682 -11.63 26.46 -12.40
CA ASP A 682 -12.39 27.72 -12.28
C ASP A 682 -11.49 28.90 -11.84
N LYS A 683 -10.50 29.26 -12.66
CA LYS A 683 -9.57 30.38 -12.40
C LYS A 683 -10.15 31.73 -12.83
N GLU A 684 -9.93 32.77 -12.02
CA GLU A 684 -10.26 34.16 -12.34
C GLU A 684 -9.01 35.04 -12.45
N ILE A 685 -9.13 36.16 -13.18
CA ILE A 685 -8.03 37.10 -13.49
C ILE A 685 -7.44 37.75 -12.21
N ASP A 686 -8.22 37.85 -11.12
CA ASP A 686 -7.82 38.48 -9.86
C ASP A 686 -7.70 37.47 -8.69
N SER A 687 -7.44 36.19 -8.98
CA SER A 687 -7.26 35.17 -7.94
C SER A 687 -6.01 35.46 -7.11
N HIS A 688 -6.09 35.32 -5.78
CA HIS A 688 -4.95 35.43 -4.87
C HIS A 688 -4.50 34.05 -4.43
N PHE A 689 -3.22 33.89 -4.12
CA PHE A 689 -2.67 32.67 -3.55
C PHE A 689 -1.95 32.94 -2.23
N GLN A 690 -1.98 31.93 -1.37
CA GLN A 690 -1.19 31.85 -0.15
C GLN A 690 -0.58 30.46 -0.05
N ILE A 691 0.68 30.37 0.33
CA ILE A 691 1.42 29.13 0.54
C ILE A 691 1.73 29.01 2.02
N ILE A 692 1.28 27.93 2.63
CA ILE A 692 1.41 27.66 4.06
C ILE A 692 2.24 26.39 4.24
N SER A 693 3.25 26.43 5.11
CA SER A 693 4.00 25.25 5.52
C SER A 693 3.12 24.28 6.33
N THR A 694 3.55 23.03 6.46
CA THR A 694 2.85 22.05 7.33
C THR A 694 2.84 22.44 8.81
N ALA A 695 3.71 23.36 9.24
CA ALA A 695 3.72 23.94 10.59
C ALA A 695 2.75 25.14 10.73
N GLY A 696 1.95 25.44 9.71
CA GLY A 696 0.98 26.54 9.72
C GLY A 696 1.58 27.93 9.48
N LEU A 697 2.88 28.03 9.18
CA LEU A 697 3.52 29.31 8.83
C LEU A 697 3.24 29.66 7.37
N GLU A 698 2.72 30.85 7.10
CA GLU A 698 2.70 31.41 5.75
C GLU A 698 4.13 31.65 5.27
N VAL A 699 4.44 31.12 4.09
CA VAL A 699 5.79 31.20 3.50
C VAL A 699 5.82 32.02 2.20
N GLU A 700 4.69 32.22 1.53
CA GLU A 700 4.58 33.05 0.32
C GLU A 700 3.10 33.44 0.09
N HIS A 701 2.84 34.63 -0.49
CA HIS A 701 1.50 35.04 -0.92
C HIS A 701 1.57 36.00 -2.12
N GLY A 702 0.46 36.17 -2.85
CA GLY A 702 0.37 37.19 -3.90
C GLY A 702 -0.81 36.97 -4.84
N ASN A 703 -0.83 37.73 -5.93
CA ASN A 703 -1.77 37.50 -7.03
C ASN A 703 -1.29 36.33 -7.87
N VAL A 704 -2.22 35.48 -8.34
CA VAL A 704 -1.91 34.38 -9.24
C VAL A 704 -1.43 34.96 -10.59
N PRO A 705 -0.15 34.81 -10.97
CA PRO A 705 0.35 35.33 -12.24
C PRO A 705 -0.21 34.53 -13.42
N GLU A 706 -0.37 35.15 -14.60
CA GLU A 706 -0.76 34.43 -15.83
C GLU A 706 0.18 33.26 -16.15
N GLU A 707 1.45 33.42 -15.80
CA GLU A 707 2.52 32.46 -16.02
C GLU A 707 2.69 31.43 -14.90
N GLY A 708 1.82 31.46 -13.87
CA GLY A 708 1.76 30.50 -12.77
C GLY A 708 2.44 30.98 -11.49
N ILE A 709 2.14 30.31 -10.38
CA ILE A 709 2.58 30.68 -9.04
C ILE A 709 4.05 30.25 -8.85
N PRO A 710 4.99 31.20 -8.62
CA PRO A 710 6.40 30.87 -8.46
C PRO A 710 6.63 30.23 -7.09
N VAL A 711 7.29 29.08 -7.10
CA VAL A 711 7.60 28.30 -5.88
C VAL A 711 9.07 27.95 -5.78
N SER A 712 9.91 28.38 -6.73
CA SER A 712 11.36 28.09 -6.78
C SER A 712 12.12 28.51 -5.51
N ASN A 713 11.64 29.54 -4.80
CA ASN A 713 12.27 30.05 -3.58
C ASN A 713 11.91 29.24 -2.32
N LEU A 714 10.93 28.33 -2.40
CA LEU A 714 10.55 27.48 -1.29
C LEU A 714 11.56 26.35 -1.11
N SER A 715 11.78 25.95 0.14
CA SER A 715 12.56 24.75 0.45
C SER A 715 11.78 23.50 0.04
N SER A 716 12.49 22.39 -0.21
CA SER A 716 11.84 21.11 -0.51
C SER A 716 10.92 20.69 0.66
N GLY A 717 9.67 20.33 0.39
CA GLY A 717 8.70 20.01 1.42
C GLY A 717 7.24 20.13 1.00
N MET A 718 6.34 19.75 1.89
CA MET A 718 4.90 19.85 1.68
C MET A 718 4.38 21.23 2.08
N TYR A 719 3.53 21.78 1.22
CA TYR A 719 2.87 23.05 1.43
C TYR A 719 1.38 22.94 1.12
N ILE A 720 0.60 23.79 1.76
CA ILE A 720 -0.80 24.01 1.45
C ILE A 720 -0.87 25.25 0.58
N LEU A 721 -1.41 25.12 -0.62
CA LEU A 721 -1.75 26.23 -1.49
C LEU A 721 -3.22 26.56 -1.31
N VAL A 722 -3.48 27.76 -0.81
CA VAL A 722 -4.82 28.32 -0.72
C VAL A 722 -4.98 29.27 -1.90
N ILE A 723 -6.03 29.05 -2.70
CA ILE A 723 -6.43 29.95 -3.79
C ILE A 723 -7.72 30.63 -3.39
N ASP A 724 -7.68 31.95 -3.30
CA ASP A 724 -8.83 32.79 -3.01
C ASP A 724 -9.33 33.46 -4.31
N THR A 725 -10.63 33.34 -4.58
CA THR A 725 -11.28 33.89 -5.78
C THR A 725 -12.56 34.63 -5.39
N SER A 726 -13.10 35.46 -6.28
CA SER A 726 -14.37 36.15 -6.02
C SER A 726 -15.58 35.19 -5.85
N LYS A 727 -15.42 33.92 -6.22
CA LYS A 727 -16.42 32.86 -6.13
C LYS A 727 -16.25 31.93 -4.92
N GLY A 728 -15.20 32.12 -4.12
CA GLY A 728 -14.87 31.28 -2.97
C GLY A 728 -13.40 30.84 -2.95
N MET A 729 -13.05 30.06 -1.93
CA MET A 729 -11.69 29.55 -1.72
C MET A 729 -11.58 28.07 -2.14
N SER A 730 -10.44 27.72 -2.73
CA SER A 730 -10.04 26.35 -2.95
C SER A 730 -8.72 26.09 -2.22
N THR A 731 -8.62 24.96 -1.55
CA THR A 731 -7.38 24.56 -0.84
C THR A 731 -6.86 23.28 -1.44
N THR A 732 -5.58 23.27 -1.81
CA THR A 732 -4.93 22.08 -2.35
C THR A 732 -3.53 21.93 -1.76
N LYS A 733 -3.06 20.70 -1.63
CA LYS A 733 -1.72 20.42 -1.10
C LYS A 733 -0.76 20.22 -2.26
N PHE A 734 0.43 20.81 -2.18
CA PHE A 734 1.48 20.54 -3.14
C PHE A 734 2.81 20.24 -2.46
N TYR A 735 3.64 19.48 -3.15
CA TYR A 735 5.00 19.20 -2.72
C TYR A 735 5.96 20.02 -3.57
N LYS A 736 6.82 20.82 -2.93
CA LYS A 736 7.96 21.48 -3.56
C LYS A 736 9.12 20.49 -3.59
N ASP A 737 9.62 20.16 -4.79
CA ASP A 737 10.79 19.31 -4.98
C ASP A 737 12.10 20.00 -4.60
#